data_AF-A0A240SWE1-F1
#
_entry.id   AF-A0A240SWE1-F1
#
_cell.length_a   1.000
_cell.length_b   1.000
_cell.length_c   1.000
_cell.angle_alpha   90.00
_cell.angle_beta   90.00
_cell.angle_gamma   90.00
#
_symmetry.space_group_name_H-M   'P 1'
#
loop_
_entity.id
_entity.type
_entity.pdbx_description
1 polymer ?
#
loop_
_entity_poly.entity_id
_entity_poly.type
_entity_poly.pdbx_seq_one_letter_code
_entity_poly.pdbx_strand_id
1 'polypeptide(L)'
;MGNNESMNQASNASGTTHTTMTLLDDGNSSISSTSLLGNGTTLELEDDLDSNTTFSQASQSYNGSVERMRQNVSTNLIMITHRIYNYCKRKFIEYEHLPTATCEDICIEFSRNMGILPNTRYLFGLRVLEATQVDEWVLPGQPLRPDVTYCFRMRFKVPSLELLQIMDRASYEYLYNQMRYDVVKECIPDIRYPFKKDNVMGLGAMNMCIDLLEQRESAERIEKNYKSYLPRPLVKTHKIFSQRKICQTFRDLCRRQLDLADVKLNYVREVNNLAPEYLVETFVGLVDYILGDKLSPHTNVVGMVNPTEAKVFIKLDLFDTIEPGLKVARITSKEKLEWVLVSKLENIYALYVKSNNLQAPYARLEITGMPHGYRIQFEGKIQLESFISYLSGYIRLTTKWMLDLCVQYTTPSLAELFALDCHGPIGGTVSFAKIRERRNNCGSYIVRQCEKEYSTYYIDINTKSNRAGLQPERYKTETYKITKKLCTVNNGISINSTIKWILHYNGTRKPFDKLTDLAQFIPAESEQRFRIKPSEYDKSNLLTICSPKKVQSNETETELNEAELQRKRVQILDPPRDLQWYQNSSSECDNGRMIKMRADWVQEGGFKDVNVTLKVLKYDEDFPKFMNLSNTWSRIYSPYIIKLYGLTLTTPYTMVMEYSKFGPLNEFLQHYKSKISLHQLLDVIHGLVRGIVYLQEHGIIHGFIRCSNLYVTKFDPKTQLLEAKIGDHGFPRPYGRNE
;
A
#
# COMPACT_ATOMS: atom_id res chain seq x y z
N MET A 1 1.31 -46.21 -37.42
CA MET A 1 0.59 -45.09 -38.05
C MET A 1 -0.53 -44.72 -37.11
N GLY A 2 -0.31 -43.71 -36.27
CA GLY A 2 -1.22 -43.37 -35.17
C GLY A 2 -1.05 -41.91 -34.80
N ASN A 3 -2.18 -41.21 -34.75
CA ASN A 3 -2.34 -39.90 -34.14
C ASN A 3 -1.96 -40.01 -32.66
N ASN A 4 -1.07 -39.14 -32.19
CA ASN A 4 -0.82 -38.89 -30.78
C ASN A 4 -1.12 -37.42 -30.48
N GLU A 5 -2.26 -37.19 -29.83
CA GLU A 5 -2.44 -36.05 -28.94
C GLU A 5 -1.50 -36.22 -27.74
N SER A 6 -0.72 -35.19 -27.43
CA SER A 6 -0.06 -35.07 -26.14
C SER A 6 0.00 -33.61 -25.70
N MET A 7 -0.59 -33.37 -24.52
CA MET A 7 -0.41 -32.20 -23.67
C MET A 7 1.08 -31.91 -23.45
N ASN A 8 1.46 -30.63 -23.33
CA ASN A 8 2.36 -30.21 -22.25
C ASN A 8 2.41 -28.68 -22.01
N GLN A 9 1.89 -28.32 -20.85
CA GLN A 9 2.44 -27.42 -19.82
C GLN A 9 2.92 -26.01 -20.22
N ALA A 10 2.07 -25.03 -19.88
CA ALA A 10 2.45 -23.64 -19.67
C ALA A 10 3.32 -23.50 -18.40
N SER A 11 4.48 -22.85 -18.52
CA SER A 11 5.32 -22.43 -17.41
C SER A 11 5.35 -20.89 -17.35
N ASN A 12 4.50 -20.32 -16.50
CA ASN A 12 4.59 -18.91 -16.10
C ASN A 12 5.56 -18.80 -14.92
N ALA A 13 6.85 -18.63 -15.21
CA ALA A 13 7.85 -18.27 -14.22
C ALA A 13 7.97 -16.74 -14.14
N SER A 14 7.42 -16.18 -13.06
CA SER A 14 7.68 -14.81 -12.60
C SER A 14 9.18 -14.68 -12.25
N GLY A 15 9.84 -13.71 -12.89
CA GLY A 15 11.28 -13.50 -12.80
C GLY A 15 11.74 -13.12 -11.40
N THR A 16 12.38 -14.08 -10.72
CA THR A 16 13.29 -13.82 -9.61
C THR A 16 14.62 -13.31 -10.17
N THR A 17 15.00 -12.07 -9.85
CA THR A 17 16.34 -11.56 -10.15
C THR A 17 17.37 -12.27 -9.27
N HIS A 18 18.21 -13.08 -9.92
CA HIS A 18 19.37 -13.72 -9.33
C HIS A 18 20.34 -12.67 -8.77
N THR A 19 20.65 -12.77 -7.48
CA THR A 19 21.76 -12.04 -6.85
C THR A 19 23.03 -12.85 -7.08
N THR A 20 23.93 -12.35 -7.92
CA THR A 20 25.24 -12.97 -8.17
C THR A 20 26.17 -12.73 -6.97
N MET A 21 26.55 -13.81 -6.29
CA MET A 21 27.64 -13.86 -5.33
C MET A 21 28.95 -14.05 -6.09
N THR A 22 29.87 -13.08 -6.03
CA THR A 22 31.22 -13.24 -6.57
C THR A 22 32.18 -13.59 -5.43
N LEU A 23 32.84 -14.75 -5.54
CA LEU A 23 33.93 -15.19 -4.68
C LEU A 23 35.28 -14.67 -5.21
N LEU A 24 36.07 -14.22 -4.24
CA LEU A 24 37.51 -13.90 -4.13
C LEU A 24 38.46 -14.24 -5.29
N ASP A 25 39.43 -13.33 -5.52
CA ASP A 25 40.84 -13.69 -5.69
C ASP A 25 41.77 -12.57 -5.20
N ASP A 26 42.87 -12.98 -4.56
CA ASP A 26 43.86 -12.20 -3.82
C ASP A 26 44.90 -11.49 -4.71
N GLY A 27 45.44 -10.36 -4.23
CA GLY A 27 46.56 -9.69 -4.89
C GLY A 27 47.12 -8.50 -4.10
N ASN A 28 48.17 -8.77 -3.31
CA ASN A 28 49.07 -7.84 -2.61
C ASN A 28 49.40 -6.55 -3.39
N SER A 29 49.44 -5.40 -2.72
CA SER A 29 50.71 -4.69 -2.45
C SER A 29 50.51 -3.36 -1.70
N SER A 30 51.48 -3.13 -0.84
CA SER A 30 51.76 -2.02 0.09
C SER A 30 52.10 -0.68 -0.56
N ILE A 31 52.12 0.37 0.29
CA ILE A 31 52.96 1.61 0.34
C ILE A 31 52.05 2.80 0.69
N SER A 32 51.84 3.15 1.96
CA SER A 32 52.64 4.05 2.83
C SER A 32 52.76 5.52 2.38
N SER A 33 52.18 6.40 3.21
CA SER A 33 52.65 7.76 3.62
C SER A 33 52.83 8.85 2.54
N THR A 34 52.49 10.13 2.71
CA THR A 34 52.58 10.98 3.92
C THR A 34 51.79 12.29 3.70
N SER A 35 51.23 12.78 4.81
CA SER A 35 50.81 14.16 5.18
C SER A 35 51.38 15.37 4.43
N LEU A 36 50.56 16.42 4.33
CA LEU A 36 50.86 17.86 4.58
C LEU A 36 49.50 18.60 4.69
N LEU A 37 48.96 18.82 5.89
CA LEU A 37 49.00 20.07 6.67
C LEU A 37 48.61 21.35 5.89
N GLY A 38 47.52 21.97 6.32
CA GLY A 38 47.09 23.31 5.92
C GLY A 38 45.88 23.77 6.76
N ASN A 39 46.17 24.28 7.96
CA ASN A 39 45.22 24.93 8.88
C ASN A 39 44.58 26.18 8.25
N GLY A 40 43.33 26.45 8.60
CA GLY A 40 42.64 27.72 8.33
C GLY A 40 41.35 27.83 9.13
N THR A 41 41.46 28.40 10.32
CA THR A 41 40.46 28.61 11.37
C THR A 41 39.37 29.64 11.03
N THR A 42 38.12 29.25 11.34
CA THR A 42 37.02 29.98 12.02
C THR A 42 36.88 31.49 11.89
N LEU A 43 35.65 31.93 11.53
CA LEU A 43 35.01 33.12 12.08
C LEU A 43 33.49 32.88 12.23
N GLU A 44 33.03 32.93 13.48
CA GLU A 44 31.64 33.04 13.92
C GLU A 44 31.25 34.53 14.01
N LEU A 45 30.00 34.87 13.70
CA LEU A 45 29.32 36.10 14.11
C LEU A 45 27.84 35.79 14.39
N GLU A 46 27.43 36.04 15.62
CA GLU A 46 26.06 36.08 16.15
C GLU A 46 25.44 37.49 16.03
N ASP A 47 24.15 37.55 16.41
CA ASP A 47 23.25 38.69 16.68
C ASP A 47 22.45 39.28 15.51
N ASP A 48 21.19 39.71 15.64
CA ASP A 48 20.02 39.31 16.45
C ASP A 48 18.84 40.19 15.93
N LEU A 49 17.58 39.81 16.20
CA LEU A 49 16.31 40.59 16.19
C LEU A 49 15.20 40.27 15.15
N ASP A 50 14.22 39.53 15.69
CA ASP A 50 12.78 39.79 15.83
C ASP A 50 11.74 39.78 14.69
N SER A 51 10.78 38.87 14.93
CA SER A 51 9.32 38.95 14.75
C SER A 51 8.70 38.63 13.39
N ASN A 52 8.28 37.36 13.23
CA ASN A 52 7.02 37.00 12.56
C ASN A 52 6.60 35.56 12.95
N THR A 53 5.60 35.46 13.82
CA THR A 53 5.00 34.21 14.30
C THR A 53 4.37 33.41 13.17
N THR A 54 4.99 32.28 12.82
CA THR A 54 4.45 31.28 11.89
C THR A 54 4.52 29.89 12.51
N PHE A 55 3.39 29.17 12.45
CA PHE A 55 3.16 27.76 12.80
C PHE A 55 4.43 26.86 12.77
N SER A 56 5.05 26.62 13.93
CA SER A 56 6.07 25.55 14.08
C SER A 56 6.48 25.29 15.54
N GLN A 57 5.54 25.15 16.49
CA GLN A 57 5.88 24.67 17.83
C GLN A 57 4.86 23.65 18.34
N ALA A 58 5.02 22.40 17.92
CA ALA A 58 4.53 21.22 18.65
C ALA A 58 5.44 19.99 18.50
N SER A 59 6.68 20.16 18.00
CA SER A 59 7.60 19.08 17.64
C SER A 59 8.91 19.08 18.44
N GLN A 60 9.06 19.92 19.47
CA GLN A 60 10.31 20.02 20.24
C GLN A 60 10.25 19.59 21.72
N SER A 61 9.10 19.19 22.26
CA SER A 61 9.04 18.61 23.61
C SER A 61 9.12 17.07 23.65
N TYR A 62 9.30 16.41 22.50
CA TYR A 62 9.28 14.94 22.40
C TYR A 62 10.66 14.27 22.25
N ASN A 63 11.75 15.03 22.15
CA ASN A 63 13.08 14.48 21.86
C ASN A 63 13.89 14.01 23.09
N GLY A 64 13.35 14.09 24.30
CA GLY A 64 14.08 13.74 25.53
C GLY A 64 13.59 12.51 26.30
N SER A 65 12.41 11.98 25.97
CA SER A 65 11.68 11.05 26.85
C SER A 65 11.45 9.64 26.29
N VAL A 66 11.71 9.40 24.98
CA VAL A 66 11.50 8.08 24.36
C VAL A 66 12.76 7.22 24.32
N GLU A 67 13.97 7.80 24.24
CA GLU A 67 15.23 7.05 24.36
C GLU A 67 15.55 6.60 25.80
N ARG A 68 14.87 7.15 26.82
CA ARG A 68 15.10 6.81 28.24
C ARG A 68 14.11 5.79 28.83
N MET A 69 13.03 5.43 28.14
CA MET A 69 12.10 4.40 28.62
C MET A 69 12.46 3.01 28.10
N ARG A 70 13.59 2.49 28.59
CA ARG A 70 13.93 1.05 28.69
C ARG A 70 15.26 0.79 29.45
N GLN A 71 15.81 1.81 30.11
CA GLN A 71 17.04 1.69 30.88
C GLN A 71 16.70 1.73 32.38
N ASN A 72 17.19 0.71 33.10
CA ASN A 72 17.00 0.40 34.51
C ASN A 72 15.73 -0.40 34.84
N VAL A 73 15.86 -1.74 34.79
CA VAL A 73 15.02 -2.64 35.59
C VAL A 73 15.92 -3.41 36.55
N SER A 74 15.77 -3.15 37.84
CA SER A 74 16.37 -3.92 38.92
C SER A 74 15.30 -4.77 39.60
N THR A 75 15.74 -5.91 40.14
CA THR A 75 15.02 -6.94 40.93
C THR A 75 14.26 -8.02 40.15
N ASN A 76 14.31 -9.24 40.71
CA ASN A 76 13.73 -10.49 40.21
C ASN A 76 12.43 -10.27 39.42
N LEU A 77 12.50 -10.38 38.09
CA LEU A 77 11.37 -10.15 37.22
C LEU A 77 10.30 -11.21 37.47
N ILE A 78 9.29 -10.87 38.28
CA ILE A 78 8.06 -11.64 38.40
C ILE A 78 7.39 -11.57 37.02
N MET A 79 7.48 -12.66 36.27
CA MET A 79 6.74 -12.83 35.03
C MET A 79 5.25 -12.82 35.34
N ILE A 80 4.46 -12.15 34.51
CA ILE A 80 3.01 -12.19 34.58
C ILE A 80 2.51 -13.25 33.61
N THR A 81 1.60 -14.09 34.05
CA THR A 81 0.97 -15.12 33.24
C THR A 81 -0.45 -14.71 32.89
N HIS A 82 -0.78 -14.72 31.60
CA HIS A 82 -2.15 -14.53 31.12
C HIS A 82 -2.63 -15.75 30.33
N ARG A 83 -3.94 -16.02 30.40
CA ARG A 83 -4.59 -17.12 29.68
C ARG A 83 -5.05 -16.64 28.31
N ILE A 84 -4.43 -17.15 27.25
CA ILE A 84 -4.74 -16.77 25.88
C ILE A 84 -5.23 -17.99 25.10
N TYR A 85 -6.46 -17.94 24.58
CA TYR A 85 -7.00 -18.97 23.70
C TYR A 85 -6.34 -18.90 22.32
N ASN A 86 -5.87 -20.05 21.85
CA ASN A 86 -5.26 -20.22 20.53
C ASN A 86 -6.17 -21.08 19.65
N TYR A 87 -6.61 -20.52 18.52
CA TYR A 87 -7.55 -21.19 17.62
C TYR A 87 -6.93 -22.40 16.90
N CYS A 88 -5.67 -22.33 16.48
CA CYS A 88 -4.97 -23.45 15.84
C CYS A 88 -4.75 -24.63 16.80
N LYS A 89 -4.38 -24.34 18.05
CA LYS A 89 -4.18 -25.36 19.10
C LYS A 89 -5.48 -25.80 19.79
N ARG A 90 -6.58 -25.07 19.58
CA ARG A 90 -7.92 -25.30 20.18
C ARG A 90 -7.89 -25.42 21.71
N LYS A 91 -7.02 -24.64 22.36
CA LYS A 91 -6.84 -24.64 23.81
C LYS A 91 -6.36 -23.30 24.33
N PHE A 92 -6.50 -23.11 25.64
CA PHE A 92 -5.83 -22.03 26.34
C PHE A 92 -4.33 -22.33 26.46
N ILE A 93 -3.54 -21.27 26.31
CA ILE A 93 -2.10 -21.26 26.54
C ILE A 93 -1.86 -20.31 27.70
N GLU A 94 -1.15 -20.77 28.73
CA GLU A 94 -0.57 -19.92 29.76
C GLU A 94 0.60 -19.18 29.11
N TYR A 95 0.50 -17.86 28.98
CA TYR A 95 1.47 -17.04 28.30
C TYR A 95 2.17 -16.13 29.31
N GLU A 96 3.45 -16.39 29.53
CA GLU A 96 4.31 -15.63 30.44
C GLU A 96 4.96 -14.45 29.70
N HIS A 97 4.87 -13.26 30.28
CA HIS A 97 5.53 -12.06 29.75
C HIS A 97 5.98 -11.10 30.84
N LEU A 98 6.77 -10.11 30.45
CA LEU A 98 7.22 -9.06 31.36
C LEU A 98 6.05 -8.16 31.77
N PRO A 99 6.03 -7.61 33.01
CA PRO A 99 5.03 -6.65 33.46
C PRO A 99 4.89 -5.41 32.57
N THR A 100 5.98 -5.02 31.89
CA THR A 100 6.04 -3.85 31.01
C THR A 100 5.60 -4.16 29.57
N ALA A 101 5.24 -5.41 29.26
CA ALA A 101 4.84 -5.78 27.90
C ALA A 101 3.48 -5.19 27.56
N THR A 102 3.39 -4.55 26.41
CA THR A 102 2.13 -4.06 25.86
C THR A 102 1.34 -5.18 25.18
N CYS A 103 0.05 -4.96 24.92
CA CYS A 103 -0.76 -5.88 24.13
C CYS A 103 -0.12 -6.16 22.76
N GLU A 104 0.46 -5.15 22.12
CA GLU A 104 1.14 -5.32 20.84
C GLU A 104 2.38 -6.20 20.97
N ASP A 105 3.22 -6.02 22.00
CA ASP A 105 4.39 -6.88 22.22
C ASP A 105 4.00 -8.36 22.32
N ILE A 106 2.91 -8.64 23.03
CA ILE A 106 2.36 -9.99 23.18
C ILE A 106 1.84 -10.52 21.83
N CYS A 107 1.06 -9.72 21.08
CA CYS A 107 0.59 -10.09 19.75
C CYS A 107 1.75 -10.42 18.80
N ILE A 108 2.82 -9.62 18.82
CA ILE A 108 4.00 -9.80 17.95
C ILE A 108 4.69 -11.13 18.24
N GLU A 109 4.90 -11.46 19.51
CA GLU A 109 5.54 -12.72 19.90
C GLU A 109 4.63 -13.91 19.60
N PHE A 110 3.32 -13.76 19.85
CA PHE A 110 2.35 -14.80 19.53
C PHE A 110 2.28 -15.07 18.01
N SER A 111 2.27 -14.02 17.19
CA SER A 111 2.37 -14.13 15.72
C SER A 111 3.64 -14.86 15.31
N ARG A 112 4.80 -14.49 15.88
CA ARG A 112 6.08 -15.17 15.61
C ARG A 112 6.02 -16.66 15.94
N ASN A 113 5.49 -17.00 17.11
CA ASN A 113 5.34 -18.40 17.54
C ASN A 113 4.38 -19.20 16.66
N MET A 114 3.41 -18.55 16.02
CA MET A 114 2.48 -19.17 15.07
C MET A 114 3.01 -19.20 13.63
N GLY A 115 4.20 -18.65 13.36
CA GLY A 115 4.75 -18.53 12.01
C GLY A 115 4.05 -17.50 11.13
N ILE A 116 3.23 -16.61 11.72
CA ILE A 116 2.59 -15.49 11.02
C ILE A 116 3.66 -14.47 10.63
N LEU A 117 3.64 -14.04 9.38
CA LEU A 117 4.66 -13.14 8.84
C LEU A 117 4.59 -11.72 9.44
N PRO A 118 5.72 -10.98 9.46
CA PRO A 118 5.75 -9.61 9.98
C PRO A 118 4.76 -8.63 9.33
N ASN A 119 4.43 -8.81 8.05
CA ASN A 119 3.51 -7.94 7.31
C ASN A 119 2.03 -8.24 7.60
N THR A 120 1.68 -9.47 7.96
CA THR A 120 0.30 -9.91 8.23
C THR A 120 -0.06 -9.94 9.70
N ARG A 121 0.93 -9.87 10.61
CA ARG A 121 0.69 -9.80 12.07
C ARG A 121 -0.27 -8.68 12.48
N TYR A 122 -0.32 -7.59 11.72
CA TYR A 122 -1.16 -6.43 11.98
C TYR A 122 -2.66 -6.71 11.77
N LEU A 123 -3.02 -7.83 11.14
CA LEU A 123 -4.40 -8.30 11.04
C LEU A 123 -4.95 -8.80 12.38
N PHE A 124 -4.08 -9.00 13.39
CA PHE A 124 -4.40 -9.66 14.64
C PHE A 124 -4.39 -8.71 15.84
N GLY A 125 -5.15 -9.08 16.88
CA GLY A 125 -5.16 -8.42 18.18
C GLY A 125 -5.57 -9.39 19.29
N LEU A 126 -5.58 -8.88 20.52
CA LEU A 126 -6.14 -9.59 21.67
C LEU A 126 -7.54 -9.07 21.97
N ARG A 127 -8.47 -10.01 22.09
CA ARG A 127 -9.86 -9.77 22.45
C ARG A 127 -10.16 -10.47 23.76
N VAL A 128 -10.94 -9.84 24.63
CA VAL A 128 -11.42 -10.47 25.85
C VAL A 128 -12.35 -11.64 25.49
N LEU A 129 -12.14 -12.79 26.13
CA LEU A 129 -12.91 -14.01 25.93
C LEU A 129 -13.78 -14.29 27.17
N GLU A 130 -14.69 -13.38 27.48
CA GLU A 130 -15.67 -13.52 28.56
C GLU A 130 -17.08 -13.80 28.01
N ALA A 131 -17.99 -14.27 28.87
CA ALA A 131 -19.37 -14.57 28.50
C ALA A 131 -20.26 -13.32 28.31
N THR A 132 -19.68 -12.12 28.42
CA THR A 132 -20.37 -10.84 28.23
C THR A 132 -20.64 -10.56 26.75
N GLN A 133 -21.75 -9.88 26.46
CA GLN A 133 -22.15 -9.52 25.08
C GLN A 133 -21.30 -8.40 24.45
N VAL A 134 -20.37 -7.80 25.20
CA VAL A 134 -19.57 -6.65 24.75
C VAL A 134 -18.29 -7.15 24.09
N ASP A 135 -18.07 -6.75 22.83
CA ASP A 135 -16.87 -7.10 22.07
C ASP A 135 -15.70 -6.17 22.47
N GLU A 136 -14.96 -6.58 23.50
CA GLU A 136 -13.84 -5.81 24.04
C GLU A 136 -12.50 -6.23 23.40
N TRP A 137 -11.84 -5.24 22.79
CA TRP A 137 -10.51 -5.39 22.20
C TRP A 137 -9.49 -4.52 22.96
N VAL A 138 -8.32 -5.10 23.23
CA VAL A 138 -7.25 -4.38 23.92
C VAL A 138 -6.51 -3.47 22.93
N LEU A 139 -6.30 -2.22 23.32
CA LEU A 139 -5.52 -1.27 22.53
C LEU A 139 -4.05 -1.69 22.46
N PRO A 140 -3.34 -1.48 21.32
CA PRO A 140 -1.97 -1.94 21.13
C PRO A 140 -1.00 -1.53 22.25
N GLY A 141 -1.07 -0.28 22.70
CA GLY A 141 -0.19 0.27 23.74
C GLY A 141 -0.58 -0.03 25.19
N GLN A 142 -1.69 -0.72 25.45
CA GLN A 142 -2.17 -0.99 26.81
C GLN A 142 -1.64 -2.34 27.34
N PRO A 143 -1.39 -2.47 28.66
CA PRO A 143 -1.10 -3.76 29.27
C PRO A 143 -2.36 -4.64 29.33
N LEU A 144 -2.16 -5.94 29.51
CA LEU A 144 -3.26 -6.86 29.81
C LEU A 144 -3.72 -6.69 31.26
N ARG A 145 -5.01 -6.92 31.50
CA ARG A 145 -5.62 -6.84 32.84
C ARG A 145 -5.47 -8.18 33.55
N PRO A 146 -5.15 -8.15 34.86
CA PRO A 146 -5.07 -9.37 35.67
C PRO A 146 -6.43 -10.09 35.67
N ASP A 147 -6.39 -11.42 35.79
CA ASP A 147 -7.55 -12.31 35.88
C ASP A 147 -8.51 -12.31 34.68
N VAL A 148 -8.17 -11.59 33.60
CA VAL A 148 -8.94 -11.59 32.35
C VAL A 148 -8.41 -12.65 31.40
N THR A 149 -9.33 -13.38 30.77
CA THR A 149 -8.99 -14.37 29.74
C THR A 149 -9.12 -13.75 28.37
N TYR A 150 -8.15 -14.00 27.50
CA TYR A 150 -8.08 -13.41 26.16
C TYR A 150 -8.12 -14.49 25.06
N CYS A 151 -8.37 -14.07 23.83
CA CYS A 151 -8.09 -14.85 22.63
C CYS A 151 -7.24 -14.03 21.65
N PHE A 152 -6.21 -14.67 21.08
CA PHE A 152 -5.45 -14.10 19.97
C PHE A 152 -6.25 -14.30 18.69
N ARG A 153 -6.65 -13.21 18.03
CA ARG A 153 -7.73 -13.24 17.03
C ARG A 153 -7.41 -12.33 15.85
N MET A 154 -7.69 -12.80 14.64
CA MET A 154 -7.71 -11.94 13.44
C MET A 154 -8.95 -11.04 13.51
N ARG A 155 -8.72 -9.73 13.39
CA ARG A 155 -9.74 -8.69 13.49
C ARG A 155 -10.04 -8.04 12.15
N PHE A 156 -9.01 -7.76 11.36
CA PHE A 156 -9.14 -6.96 10.15
C PHE A 156 -9.42 -7.84 8.93
N LYS A 157 -10.52 -7.56 8.23
CA LYS A 157 -10.94 -8.25 7.01
C LYS A 157 -10.03 -7.86 5.85
N VAL A 158 -9.60 -8.86 5.08
CA VAL A 158 -8.84 -8.71 3.84
C VAL A 158 -9.78 -8.83 2.63
N PRO A 159 -9.45 -8.23 1.47
CA PRO A 159 -10.30 -8.28 0.28
C PRO A 159 -10.51 -9.69 -0.29
N SER A 160 -9.52 -10.57 -0.15
CA SER A 160 -9.61 -11.96 -0.62
C SER A 160 -8.82 -12.88 0.31
N LEU A 161 -9.47 -14.00 0.67
CA LEU A 161 -8.89 -15.04 1.50
C LEU A 161 -7.87 -15.88 0.72
N GLU A 162 -8.06 -16.04 -0.60
CA GLU A 162 -7.07 -16.67 -1.49
C GLU A 162 -5.78 -15.85 -1.54
N LEU A 163 -5.89 -14.52 -1.64
CA LEU A 163 -4.72 -13.64 -1.61
C LEU A 163 -4.00 -13.69 -0.26
N LEU A 164 -4.75 -13.80 0.84
CA LEU A 164 -4.16 -14.03 2.16
C LEU A 164 -3.42 -15.37 2.22
N GLN A 165 -3.98 -16.44 1.64
CA GLN A 165 -3.33 -17.75 1.59
C GLN A 165 -2.01 -17.72 0.82
N ILE A 166 -1.96 -17.01 -0.30
CA ILE A 166 -0.74 -16.83 -1.12
C ILE A 166 0.29 -15.98 -0.37
N MET A 167 -0.16 -14.91 0.29
CA MET A 167 0.70 -13.97 1.00
C MET A 167 1.28 -14.56 2.29
N ASP A 168 0.44 -15.22 3.10
CA ASP A 168 0.82 -15.84 4.37
C ASP A 168 -0.12 -17.00 4.71
N ARG A 169 0.35 -18.22 4.41
CA ARG A 169 -0.36 -19.46 4.71
C ARG A 169 -0.65 -19.63 6.21
N ALA A 170 0.23 -19.17 7.10
CA ALA A 170 0.02 -19.30 8.55
C ALA A 170 -1.13 -18.41 9.03
N SER A 171 -1.21 -17.17 8.52
CA SER A 171 -2.36 -16.29 8.79
C SER A 171 -3.67 -16.86 8.26
N TYR A 172 -3.67 -17.42 7.05
CA TYR A 172 -4.84 -18.08 6.48
C TYR A 172 -5.29 -19.29 7.32
N GLU A 173 -4.36 -20.18 7.70
CA GLU A 173 -4.68 -21.34 8.55
C GLU A 173 -5.20 -20.91 9.92
N TYR A 174 -4.68 -19.80 10.48
CA TYR A 174 -5.19 -19.26 11.74
C TYR A 174 -6.62 -18.77 11.61
N LEU A 175 -6.93 -17.97 10.57
CA LEU A 175 -8.28 -17.50 10.30
C LEU A 175 -9.25 -18.66 10.04
N TYR A 176 -8.81 -19.68 9.28
CA TYR A 176 -9.58 -20.89 9.05
C TYR A 176 -9.99 -21.58 10.38
N ASN A 177 -9.06 -21.76 11.31
CA ASN A 177 -9.37 -22.35 12.61
C ASN A 177 -10.24 -21.43 13.48
N GLN A 178 -10.10 -20.11 13.34
CA GLN A 178 -10.99 -19.13 13.97
C GLN A 178 -12.43 -19.26 13.46
N MET A 179 -12.62 -19.36 12.14
CA MET A 179 -13.95 -19.55 11.51
C MET A 179 -14.62 -20.84 12.03
N ARG A 180 -13.86 -21.93 12.13
CA ARG A 180 -14.37 -23.20 12.68
C ARG A 180 -14.88 -23.04 14.10
N TYR A 181 -14.12 -22.36 14.95
CA TYR A 181 -14.55 -22.08 16.31
C TYR A 181 -15.81 -21.22 16.34
N ASP A 182 -15.85 -20.16 15.54
CA ASP A 182 -16.95 -19.20 15.55
C ASP A 182 -18.26 -19.81 15.03
N VAL A 183 -18.22 -20.70 14.04
CA VAL A 183 -19.40 -21.46 13.59
C VAL A 183 -19.94 -22.34 14.72
N VAL A 184 -19.08 -23.10 15.42
CA VAL A 184 -19.49 -24.00 16.50
C VAL A 184 -19.99 -23.25 17.73
N LYS A 185 -19.42 -22.08 18.02
CA LYS A 185 -19.79 -21.23 19.16
C LYS A 185 -20.89 -20.22 18.86
N GLU A 186 -21.40 -20.19 17.63
CA GLU A 186 -22.41 -19.23 17.15
C GLU A 186 -21.97 -17.77 17.30
N CYS A 187 -20.68 -17.52 17.06
CA CYS A 187 -20.13 -16.16 17.04
C CYS A 187 -20.34 -15.46 15.70
N ILE A 188 -20.93 -16.12 14.69
CA ILE A 188 -21.26 -15.55 13.38
C ILE A 188 -22.78 -15.31 13.30
N PRO A 189 -23.26 -14.06 13.40
CA PRO A 189 -24.69 -13.76 13.43
C PRO A 189 -25.48 -14.29 12.22
N ASP A 190 -24.88 -14.29 11.03
CA ASP A 190 -25.55 -14.65 9.77
C ASP A 190 -25.78 -16.18 9.62
N ILE A 191 -25.03 -17.00 10.37
CA ILE A 191 -25.05 -18.48 10.26
C ILE A 191 -25.54 -19.13 11.56
N ARG A 192 -26.13 -18.36 12.49
CA ARG A 192 -26.57 -18.88 13.79
C ARG A 192 -27.91 -19.63 13.70
N TYR A 193 -28.07 -20.67 14.52
CA TYR A 193 -29.34 -21.38 14.66
C TYR A 193 -30.45 -20.44 15.22
N PRO A 194 -31.72 -20.58 14.81
CA PRO A 194 -32.31 -21.59 13.93
C PRO A 194 -32.16 -21.32 12.43
N PHE A 195 -31.62 -20.17 12.06
CA PHE A 195 -31.39 -19.79 10.67
C PHE A 195 -30.26 -20.65 10.08
N LYS A 196 -30.36 -21.03 8.80
CA LYS A 196 -29.32 -21.82 8.09
C LYS A 196 -28.94 -23.17 8.74
N LYS A 197 -29.86 -23.80 9.49
CA LYS A 197 -29.64 -25.08 10.20
C LYS A 197 -28.95 -26.16 9.37
N ASP A 198 -29.38 -26.36 8.12
CA ASP A 198 -28.82 -27.40 7.25
C ASP A 198 -27.38 -27.09 6.82
N ASN A 199 -27.06 -25.81 6.53
CA ASN A 199 -25.70 -25.38 6.24
C ASN A 199 -24.77 -25.62 7.44
N VAL A 200 -25.20 -25.28 8.65
CA VAL A 200 -24.42 -25.51 9.89
C VAL A 200 -24.15 -27.00 10.10
N MET A 201 -25.13 -27.87 9.84
CA MET A 201 -24.91 -29.32 9.92
C MET A 201 -23.94 -29.82 8.85
N GLY A 202 -24.00 -29.29 7.62
CA GLY A 202 -23.05 -29.58 6.55
C GLY A 202 -21.62 -29.16 6.91
N LEU A 203 -21.45 -27.93 7.40
CA LEU A 203 -20.16 -27.42 7.91
C LEU A 203 -19.63 -28.27 9.07
N GLY A 204 -20.50 -28.76 9.95
CA GLY A 204 -20.14 -29.70 11.01
C GLY A 204 -19.59 -31.02 10.46
N ALA A 205 -20.26 -31.62 9.47
CA ALA A 205 -19.80 -32.85 8.82
C ALA A 205 -18.48 -32.65 8.04
N MET A 206 -18.31 -31.50 7.39
CA MET A 206 -17.03 -31.13 6.75
C MET A 206 -15.91 -31.03 7.79
N ASN A 207 -16.15 -30.41 8.94
CA ASN A 207 -15.16 -30.33 10.02
C ASN A 207 -14.79 -31.71 10.59
N MET A 208 -15.75 -32.64 10.70
CA MET A 208 -15.47 -34.04 11.06
C MET A 208 -14.56 -34.71 10.02
N CYS A 209 -14.84 -34.50 8.72
CA CYS A 209 -14.02 -35.01 7.62
C CYS A 209 -12.60 -34.42 7.65
N ILE A 210 -12.46 -33.13 7.92
CA ILE A 210 -11.14 -32.48 8.01
C ILE A 210 -10.34 -33.04 9.19
N ASP A 211 -10.93 -33.23 10.37
CA ASP A 211 -10.21 -33.79 11.51
C ASP A 211 -9.78 -35.25 11.30
N LEU A 212 -10.53 -36.02 10.48
CA LEU A 212 -10.13 -37.35 10.01
C LEU A 212 -8.94 -37.28 9.04
N LEU A 213 -9.00 -36.40 8.03
CA LEU A 213 -7.95 -36.23 7.01
C LEU A 213 -6.65 -35.65 7.61
N GLU A 214 -6.75 -34.81 8.63
CA GLU A 214 -5.59 -34.33 9.42
C GLU A 214 -5.03 -35.41 10.38
N GLN A 215 -5.60 -36.62 10.37
CA GLN A 215 -5.21 -37.76 11.23
C GLN A 215 -5.26 -37.44 12.73
N ARG A 216 -6.18 -36.56 13.16
CA ARG A 216 -6.29 -36.16 14.57
C ARG A 216 -6.95 -37.23 15.44
N GLU A 217 -7.94 -37.93 14.90
CA GLU A 217 -8.71 -38.97 15.59
C GLU A 217 -9.22 -40.03 14.59
N SER A 218 -9.60 -41.22 15.09
CA SER A 218 -10.24 -42.25 14.26
C SER A 218 -11.67 -41.87 13.91
N ALA A 219 -12.17 -42.37 12.77
CA ALA A 219 -13.55 -42.11 12.32
C ALA A 219 -14.61 -42.46 13.37
N GLU A 220 -14.41 -43.56 14.10
CA GLU A 220 -15.29 -44.01 15.19
C GLU A 220 -15.37 -43.00 16.34
N ARG A 221 -14.22 -42.45 16.75
CA ARG A 221 -14.14 -41.46 17.83
C ARG A 221 -14.75 -40.13 17.41
N ILE A 222 -14.52 -39.72 16.16
CA ILE A 222 -15.12 -38.53 15.55
C ILE A 222 -16.65 -38.65 15.53
N GLU A 223 -17.20 -39.78 15.09
CA GLU A 223 -18.65 -40.02 15.11
C GLU A 223 -19.22 -40.00 16.53
N LYS A 224 -18.55 -40.63 17.49
CA LYS A 224 -18.97 -40.61 18.91
C LYS A 224 -18.99 -39.19 19.48
N ASN A 225 -18.06 -38.34 19.04
CA ASN A 225 -17.90 -36.96 19.49
C ASN A 225 -18.58 -35.93 18.59
N TYR A 226 -19.49 -36.30 17.67
CA TYR A 226 -20.12 -35.39 16.70
C TYR A 226 -20.67 -34.08 17.29
N LYS A 227 -21.09 -34.07 18.56
CA LYS A 227 -21.63 -32.91 19.26
C LYS A 227 -20.63 -31.77 19.41
N SER A 228 -19.32 -32.03 19.40
CA SER A 228 -18.29 -30.97 19.47
C SER A 228 -18.17 -30.17 18.18
N TYR A 229 -18.77 -30.65 17.08
CA TYR A 229 -18.73 -30.04 15.76
C TYR A 229 -19.98 -29.21 15.44
N LEU A 230 -20.94 -29.15 16.36
CA LEU A 230 -22.22 -28.48 16.18
C LEU A 230 -22.51 -27.47 17.30
N PRO A 231 -23.26 -26.40 17.01
CA PRO A 231 -23.77 -25.49 18.03
C PRO A 231 -24.57 -26.17 19.13
N ARG A 232 -24.35 -25.73 20.37
CA ARG A 232 -25.04 -26.27 21.56
C ARG A 232 -26.57 -26.17 21.45
N PRO A 233 -27.18 -25.05 21.02
CA PRO A 233 -28.63 -24.96 20.85
C PRO A 233 -29.17 -25.97 19.83
N LEU A 234 -28.49 -26.15 18.68
CA LEU A 234 -28.88 -27.12 17.66
C LEU A 234 -28.87 -28.57 18.20
N VAL A 235 -27.81 -28.94 18.91
CA VAL A 235 -27.67 -30.29 19.51
C VAL A 235 -28.74 -30.54 20.57
N LYS A 236 -29.07 -29.53 21.39
CA LYS A 236 -30.11 -29.62 22.42
C LYS A 236 -31.50 -29.83 21.79
N THR A 237 -31.85 -29.05 20.78
CA THR A 237 -33.20 -29.08 20.17
C THR A 237 -33.42 -30.29 19.26
N HIS A 238 -32.39 -30.78 18.57
CA HIS A 238 -32.52 -31.84 17.55
C HIS A 238 -31.68 -33.09 17.85
N LYS A 239 -31.60 -33.53 19.11
CA LYS A 239 -30.67 -34.57 19.58
C LYS A 239 -30.61 -35.85 18.72
N ILE A 240 -31.76 -36.43 18.37
CA ILE A 240 -31.85 -37.70 17.62
C ILE A 240 -31.60 -37.49 16.12
N PHE A 241 -32.22 -36.47 15.54
CA PHE A 241 -32.13 -36.19 14.10
C PHE A 241 -30.75 -35.69 13.69
N SER A 242 -30.13 -34.82 14.51
CA SER A 242 -28.79 -34.27 14.26
C SER A 242 -27.73 -35.36 14.19
N GLN A 243 -27.76 -36.35 15.09
CA GLN A 243 -26.81 -37.47 15.09
C GLN A 243 -26.89 -38.28 13.80
N ARG A 244 -28.09 -38.74 13.42
CA ARG A 244 -28.26 -39.56 12.21
C ARG A 244 -27.82 -38.80 10.96
N LYS A 245 -28.27 -37.55 10.81
CA LYS A 245 -27.98 -36.74 9.61
C LYS A 245 -26.48 -36.43 9.49
N ILE A 246 -25.84 -35.90 10.54
CA ILE A 246 -24.42 -35.51 10.46
C ILE A 246 -23.50 -36.72 10.28
N CYS A 247 -23.73 -37.82 11.00
CA CYS A 247 -22.91 -39.04 10.86
C CYS A 247 -23.09 -39.67 9.48
N GLN A 248 -24.31 -39.67 8.93
CA GLN A 248 -24.52 -40.14 7.56
C GLN A 248 -23.77 -39.28 6.55
N THR A 249 -23.89 -37.95 6.62
CA THR A 249 -23.15 -37.04 5.75
C THR A 249 -21.64 -37.21 5.89
N PHE A 250 -21.13 -37.37 7.11
CA PHE A 250 -19.71 -37.65 7.36
C PHE A 250 -19.24 -38.94 6.69
N ARG A 251 -19.98 -40.05 6.83
CA ARG A 251 -19.64 -41.32 6.16
C ARG A 251 -19.68 -41.19 4.64
N ASP A 252 -20.66 -40.48 4.10
CA ASP A 252 -20.78 -40.25 2.67
C ASP A 252 -19.59 -39.43 2.13
N LEU A 253 -19.10 -38.45 2.90
CA LEU A 253 -17.87 -37.71 2.59
C LEU A 253 -16.63 -38.62 2.67
N CYS A 254 -16.52 -39.48 3.69
CA CYS A 254 -15.38 -40.40 3.85
C CYS A 254 -15.27 -41.43 2.71
N ARG A 255 -16.38 -41.78 2.05
CA ARG A 255 -16.36 -42.65 0.86
C ARG A 255 -15.80 -41.96 -0.38
N ARG A 256 -15.71 -40.64 -0.39
CA ARG A 256 -15.12 -39.87 -1.48
C ARG A 256 -13.61 -39.73 -1.21
N GLN A 257 -12.78 -39.94 -2.23
CA GLN A 257 -11.34 -39.68 -2.15
C GLN A 257 -11.09 -38.17 -2.21
N LEU A 258 -11.30 -37.49 -1.07
CA LEU A 258 -11.21 -36.03 -0.97
C LEU A 258 -9.79 -35.60 -0.61
N ASP A 259 -9.32 -34.52 -1.24
CA ASP A 259 -8.09 -33.84 -0.86
C ASP A 259 -8.33 -32.88 0.32
N LEU A 260 -7.39 -32.86 1.28
CA LEU A 260 -7.51 -32.05 2.49
C LEU A 260 -7.54 -30.54 2.19
N ALA A 261 -6.72 -30.07 1.25
CA ALA A 261 -6.67 -28.66 0.90
C ALA A 261 -7.98 -28.22 0.24
N ASP A 262 -8.54 -29.05 -0.64
CA ASP A 262 -9.83 -28.79 -1.28
C ASP A 262 -10.99 -28.73 -0.28
N VAL A 263 -11.03 -29.64 0.70
CA VAL A 263 -12.09 -29.63 1.72
C VAL A 263 -11.97 -28.39 2.60
N LYS A 264 -10.75 -27.99 3.00
CA LYS A 264 -10.52 -26.75 3.76
C LYS A 264 -10.93 -25.51 2.97
N LEU A 265 -10.54 -25.43 1.70
CA LEU A 265 -10.87 -24.31 0.83
C LEU A 265 -12.39 -24.18 0.66
N ASN A 266 -13.09 -25.28 0.41
CA ASN A 266 -14.54 -25.31 0.30
C ASN A 266 -15.23 -24.93 1.61
N TYR A 267 -14.68 -25.32 2.76
CA TYR A 267 -15.20 -24.90 4.06
C TYR A 267 -15.14 -23.37 4.22
N VAL A 268 -13.99 -22.77 3.93
CA VAL A 268 -13.80 -21.31 4.01
C VAL A 268 -14.73 -20.58 3.04
N ARG A 269 -14.84 -21.06 1.80
CA ARG A 269 -15.75 -20.50 0.78
C ARG A 269 -17.20 -20.54 1.23
N GLU A 270 -17.67 -21.67 1.76
CA GLU A 270 -19.05 -21.80 2.21
C GLU A 270 -19.35 -20.86 3.39
N VAL A 271 -18.45 -20.73 4.36
CA VAL A 271 -18.62 -19.75 5.45
C VAL A 271 -18.64 -18.32 4.91
N ASN A 272 -17.76 -17.97 3.98
CA ASN A 272 -17.72 -16.63 3.37
C ASN A 272 -18.98 -16.34 2.52
N ASN A 273 -19.53 -17.34 1.84
CA ASN A 273 -20.79 -17.23 1.09
C ASN A 273 -21.98 -17.01 2.02
N LEU A 274 -22.00 -17.69 3.17
CA LEU A 274 -23.09 -17.61 4.15
C LEU A 274 -23.00 -16.36 5.03
N ALA A 275 -21.79 -15.86 5.29
CA ALA A 275 -21.51 -14.68 6.09
C ALA A 275 -20.48 -13.78 5.39
N PRO A 276 -20.88 -13.05 4.34
CA PRO A 276 -19.97 -12.14 3.64
C PRO A 276 -19.46 -11.03 4.57
N GLU A 277 -20.20 -10.66 5.62
CA GLU A 277 -19.80 -9.66 6.61
C GLU A 277 -18.94 -10.24 7.76
N TYR A 278 -18.46 -11.48 7.65
CA TYR A 278 -17.58 -12.04 8.68
C TYR A 278 -16.32 -11.17 8.87
N LEU A 279 -15.98 -10.87 10.14
CA LEU A 279 -14.99 -9.88 10.60
C LEU A 279 -15.40 -8.39 10.49
N VAL A 280 -16.56 -8.06 9.93
CA VAL A 280 -17.07 -6.68 9.94
C VAL A 280 -17.73 -6.39 11.29
N GLU A 281 -17.15 -5.46 12.05
CA GLU A 281 -17.70 -5.02 13.33
C GLU A 281 -18.73 -3.89 13.13
N THR A 282 -19.81 -3.96 13.90
CA THR A 282 -20.82 -2.90 13.99
C THR A 282 -20.82 -2.32 15.40
N PHE A 283 -20.71 -1.00 15.50
CA PHE A 283 -20.75 -0.25 16.75
C PHE A 283 -22.08 0.46 16.90
N VAL A 284 -22.40 0.87 18.13
CA VAL A 284 -23.57 1.66 18.45
C VAL A 284 -23.10 2.96 19.10
N GLY A 285 -23.62 4.09 18.63
CA GLY A 285 -23.29 5.40 19.17
C GLY A 285 -24.42 6.42 19.01
N LEU A 286 -24.25 7.56 19.66
CA LEU A 286 -25.08 8.75 19.50
C LEU A 286 -24.31 9.79 18.67
N VAL A 287 -24.96 10.35 17.64
CA VAL A 287 -24.36 11.34 16.73
C VAL A 287 -25.28 12.56 16.59
N ASP A 288 -24.69 13.74 16.42
CA ASP A 288 -25.46 15.00 16.38
C ASP A 288 -26.25 15.17 15.06
N TYR A 289 -25.74 14.65 13.95
CA TYR A 289 -26.34 14.76 12.62
C TYR A 289 -26.07 13.51 11.78
N ILE A 290 -27.08 13.09 11.00
CA ILE A 290 -26.97 12.02 10.01
C ILE A 290 -27.06 12.67 8.63
N LEU A 291 -26.02 12.48 7.80
CA LEU A 291 -26.02 12.97 6.42
C LEU A 291 -27.22 12.43 5.65
N GLY A 292 -27.86 13.28 4.83
CA GLY A 292 -28.94 12.84 3.92
C GLY A 292 -30.33 12.68 4.54
N ASP A 293 -30.48 12.82 5.86
CA ASP A 293 -31.81 12.85 6.47
C ASP A 293 -32.56 14.14 6.09
N LYS A 294 -33.73 13.98 5.46
CA LYS A 294 -34.70 15.07 5.29
C LYS A 294 -35.30 15.34 6.67
N LEU A 295 -34.79 16.34 7.39
CA LEU A 295 -35.50 16.90 8.55
C LEU A 295 -36.88 17.36 8.07
N SER A 296 -37.92 16.60 8.43
CA SER A 296 -39.31 16.94 8.12
C SER A 296 -39.63 18.33 8.69
N PRO A 297 -40.10 19.30 7.88
CA PRO A 297 -40.53 20.62 8.37
C PRO A 297 -41.82 20.56 9.22
N HIS A 298 -42.39 19.38 9.49
CA HIS A 298 -43.73 19.22 10.06
C HIS A 298 -43.76 18.64 11.47
N THR A 299 -42.66 18.72 12.22
CA THR A 299 -42.69 18.55 13.68
C THR A 299 -42.46 19.86 14.41
N ASN A 300 -43.05 20.96 13.90
CA ASN A 300 -43.36 22.12 14.74
C ASN A 300 -44.56 21.80 15.64
N VAL A 301 -44.40 20.84 16.55
CA VAL A 301 -45.17 20.85 17.79
C VAL A 301 -44.47 21.87 18.67
N VAL A 302 -45.13 23.03 18.84
CA VAL A 302 -44.67 24.11 19.71
C VAL A 302 -44.26 23.53 21.06
N GLY A 303 -42.95 23.48 21.35
CA GLY A 303 -42.41 23.09 22.65
C GLY A 303 -41.50 21.84 22.71
N MET A 304 -41.31 21.05 21.65
CA MET A 304 -40.29 19.98 21.65
C MET A 304 -39.11 20.33 20.73
N VAL A 305 -37.92 20.44 21.34
CA VAL A 305 -36.63 20.56 20.65
C VAL A 305 -36.46 19.34 19.73
N ASN A 306 -36.18 19.56 18.45
CA ASN A 306 -35.78 18.48 17.52
C ASN A 306 -34.70 17.63 18.18
N PRO A 307 -34.75 16.29 18.13
CA PRO A 307 -33.69 15.48 18.72
C PRO A 307 -32.36 15.85 18.05
N THR A 308 -31.50 16.55 18.79
CA THR A 308 -30.18 16.99 18.33
C THR A 308 -29.19 15.84 18.27
N GLU A 309 -29.55 14.66 18.77
CA GLU A 309 -28.71 13.46 18.76
C GLU A 309 -29.55 12.26 18.31
N ALA A 310 -28.98 11.42 17.44
CA ALA A 310 -29.60 10.20 16.94
C ALA A 310 -28.76 8.99 17.32
N LYS A 311 -29.43 7.94 17.82
CA LYS A 311 -28.78 6.65 18.05
C LYS A 311 -28.62 5.92 16.73
N VAL A 312 -27.39 5.53 16.40
CA VAL A 312 -27.02 4.94 15.11
C VAL A 312 -26.19 3.67 15.28
N PHE A 313 -26.31 2.77 14.31
CA PHE A 313 -25.31 1.76 14.01
C PHE A 313 -24.20 2.37 13.18
N ILE A 314 -22.96 1.94 13.41
CA ILE A 314 -21.76 2.44 12.74
C ILE A 314 -20.97 1.23 12.24
N LYS A 315 -20.52 1.26 10.99
CA LYS A 315 -19.61 0.23 10.45
C LYS A 315 -18.58 0.83 9.49
N LEU A 316 -17.51 0.09 9.25
CA LEU A 316 -16.57 0.34 8.16
C LEU A 316 -16.88 -0.62 7.03
N ASP A 317 -17.50 -0.11 5.98
CA ASP A 317 -17.84 -0.88 4.78
C ASP A 317 -16.83 -0.60 3.69
N LEU A 318 -15.67 -1.26 3.77
CA LEU A 318 -14.52 -0.98 2.89
C LEU A 318 -14.64 -1.64 1.52
N PHE A 319 -15.54 -2.61 1.38
CA PHE A 319 -15.68 -3.43 0.18
C PHE A 319 -17.00 -3.17 -0.56
N ASP A 320 -17.79 -2.18 -0.11
CA ASP A 320 -18.90 -1.62 -0.87
C ASP A 320 -18.38 -1.10 -2.22
N THR A 321 -19.01 -1.56 -3.31
CA THR A 321 -18.58 -1.25 -4.68
C THR A 321 -18.95 0.17 -5.13
N ILE A 322 -19.89 0.80 -4.44
CA ILE A 322 -20.44 2.13 -4.79
C ILE A 322 -19.82 3.19 -3.86
N GLU A 323 -19.92 2.98 -2.55
CA GLU A 323 -19.56 3.99 -1.53
C GLU A 323 -18.75 3.38 -0.37
N PRO A 324 -17.48 3.01 -0.58
CA PRO A 324 -16.67 2.42 0.50
C PRO A 324 -16.30 3.48 1.56
N GLY A 325 -16.38 3.11 2.84
CA GLY A 325 -15.96 4.00 3.92
C GLY A 325 -16.65 3.77 5.27
N LEU A 326 -16.59 4.79 6.12
CA LEU A 326 -17.32 4.86 7.39
C LEU A 326 -18.80 5.14 7.10
N LYS A 327 -19.69 4.26 7.56
CA LYS A 327 -21.13 4.37 7.36
C LYS A 327 -21.91 4.37 8.67
N VAL A 328 -23.06 5.04 8.66
CA VAL A 328 -24.02 5.05 9.77
C VAL A 328 -25.43 4.72 9.31
N ALA A 329 -26.24 4.13 10.20
CA ALA A 329 -27.65 3.84 9.96
C ALA A 329 -28.48 4.05 11.24
N ARG A 330 -29.72 4.55 11.11
CA ARG A 330 -30.61 4.78 12.28
C ARG A 330 -31.01 3.48 12.97
N ILE A 331 -31.20 3.54 14.29
CA ILE A 331 -31.74 2.42 15.07
C ILE A 331 -33.28 2.49 15.08
N THR A 332 -33.92 2.00 14.03
CA THR A 332 -35.40 1.95 13.91
C THR A 332 -35.94 0.51 13.97
N SER A 333 -35.42 -0.40 13.14
CA SER A 333 -35.60 -1.87 13.25
C SER A 333 -34.57 -2.60 12.37
N LYS A 334 -34.13 -3.80 12.77
CA LYS A 334 -33.01 -4.53 12.12
C LYS A 334 -33.26 -4.98 10.68
N GLU A 335 -34.50 -4.90 10.17
CA GLU A 335 -34.88 -5.53 8.90
C GLU A 335 -34.75 -4.59 7.69
N LYS A 336 -34.54 -3.28 7.89
CA LYS A 336 -34.17 -2.32 6.83
C LYS A 336 -33.30 -1.18 7.40
N LEU A 337 -31.99 -1.44 7.54
CA LEU A 337 -31.03 -0.38 7.82
C LEU A 337 -30.64 0.28 6.50
N GLU A 338 -30.95 1.57 6.37
CA GLU A 338 -30.41 2.41 5.29
C GLU A 338 -29.07 2.97 5.75
N TRP A 339 -27.99 2.49 5.14
CA TRP A 339 -26.63 2.90 5.44
C TRP A 339 -26.23 4.13 4.63
N VAL A 340 -25.78 5.18 5.33
CA VAL A 340 -25.30 6.42 4.72
C VAL A 340 -23.79 6.52 4.89
N LEU A 341 -23.09 6.88 3.81
CA LEU A 341 -21.66 7.21 3.86
C LEU A 341 -21.43 8.50 4.66
N VAL A 342 -20.64 8.40 5.73
CA VAL A 342 -20.10 9.57 6.45
C VAL A 342 -18.86 10.08 5.75
N SER A 343 -17.89 9.20 5.50
CA SER A 343 -16.63 9.58 4.86
C SER A 343 -15.83 8.38 4.37
N LYS A 344 -15.06 8.57 3.31
CA LYS A 344 -13.97 7.66 2.93
C LYS A 344 -12.84 7.73 3.97
N LEU A 345 -12.17 6.61 4.22
CA LEU A 345 -11.09 6.56 5.22
C LEU A 345 -9.93 7.52 4.91
N GLU A 346 -9.64 7.78 3.64
CA GLU A 346 -8.57 8.70 3.21
C GLU A 346 -8.81 10.16 3.62
N ASN A 347 -10.07 10.53 3.89
CA ASN A 347 -10.45 11.87 4.32
C ASN A 347 -10.41 12.05 5.84
N ILE A 348 -10.28 10.97 6.61
CA ILE A 348 -10.18 11.04 8.07
C ILE A 348 -8.71 11.18 8.45
N TYR A 349 -8.31 12.32 9.00
CA TYR A 349 -6.90 12.63 9.24
C TYR A 349 -6.50 12.73 10.71
N ALA A 350 -7.46 12.88 11.63
CA ALA A 350 -7.20 12.85 13.07
C ALA A 350 -8.44 12.36 13.84
N LEU A 351 -8.20 11.84 15.06
CA LEU A 351 -9.23 11.45 16.01
C LEU A 351 -8.87 11.95 17.41
N TYR A 352 -9.82 12.62 18.07
CA TYR A 352 -9.70 13.06 19.45
C TYR A 352 -10.69 12.34 20.35
N VAL A 353 -10.25 11.93 21.54
CA VAL A 353 -11.11 11.40 22.58
C VAL A 353 -11.27 12.37 23.72
N LYS A 354 -12.51 12.48 24.19
CA LYS A 354 -12.81 13.04 25.50
C LYS A 354 -13.50 11.97 26.34
N SER A 355 -12.84 11.57 27.43
CA SER A 355 -13.35 10.63 28.41
C SER A 355 -13.19 11.29 29.79
N ASN A 356 -14.26 11.92 30.28
CA ASN A 356 -14.30 12.51 31.62
C ASN A 356 -15.30 11.71 32.46
N ASN A 357 -15.05 11.54 33.76
CA ASN A 357 -15.93 10.77 34.65
C ASN A 357 -17.37 11.33 34.76
N LEU A 358 -17.62 12.56 34.31
CA LEU A 358 -18.90 13.26 34.42
C LEU A 358 -19.73 13.24 33.11
N GLN A 359 -19.16 12.81 31.98
CA GLN A 359 -19.83 12.81 30.68
C GLN A 359 -19.56 11.50 29.93
N ALA A 360 -20.53 11.07 29.13
CA ALA A 360 -20.35 9.90 28.28
C ALA A 360 -19.15 10.10 27.33
N PRO A 361 -18.30 9.07 27.16
CA PRO A 361 -17.10 9.18 26.36
C PRO A 361 -17.47 9.37 24.88
N TYR A 362 -16.76 10.25 24.17
CA TYR A 362 -16.95 10.45 22.74
C TYR A 362 -15.63 10.47 21.97
N ALA A 363 -15.71 10.05 20.71
CA ALA A 363 -14.69 10.27 19.69
C ALA A 363 -15.14 11.41 18.77
N ARG A 364 -14.21 12.30 18.42
CA ARG A 364 -14.41 13.31 17.38
C ARG A 364 -13.43 13.03 16.24
N LEU A 365 -13.97 12.75 15.06
CA LEU A 365 -13.23 12.51 13.84
C LEU A 365 -13.03 13.83 13.10
N GLU A 366 -11.81 14.16 12.76
CA GLU A 366 -11.53 15.28 11.85
C GLU A 366 -11.50 14.77 10.41
N ILE A 367 -12.41 15.31 9.60
CA ILE A 367 -12.69 14.84 8.25
C ILE A 367 -12.54 16.00 7.27
N THR A 368 -11.80 15.79 6.19
CA THR A 368 -11.63 16.78 5.12
C THR A 368 -13.01 17.25 4.61
N GLY A 369 -13.25 18.56 4.65
CA GLY A 369 -14.52 19.16 4.24
C GLY A 369 -15.60 19.24 5.34
N MET A 370 -15.33 18.79 6.57
CA MET A 370 -16.25 18.92 7.71
C MET A 370 -15.66 19.86 8.79
N PRO A 371 -16.05 21.16 8.83
CA PRO A 371 -15.39 22.17 9.68
C PRO A 371 -15.54 21.94 11.20
N HIS A 372 -16.51 21.14 11.63
CA HIS A 372 -16.74 20.82 13.04
C HIS A 372 -16.38 19.37 13.41
N GLY A 373 -15.81 18.62 12.46
CA GLY A 373 -15.59 17.19 12.60
C GLY A 373 -16.89 16.39 12.73
N TYR A 374 -16.76 15.10 13.00
CA TYR A 374 -17.86 14.17 13.21
C TYR A 374 -17.78 13.56 14.61
N ARG A 375 -18.74 13.89 15.47
CA ARG A 375 -18.79 13.46 16.88
C ARG A 375 -19.61 12.18 17.02
N ILE A 376 -19.05 11.20 17.74
CA ILE A 376 -19.70 9.94 18.07
C ILE A 376 -19.54 9.69 19.57
N GLN A 377 -20.64 9.70 20.30
CA GLN A 377 -20.70 9.36 21.71
C GLN A 377 -21.01 7.87 21.89
N PHE A 378 -20.26 7.19 22.76
CA PHE A 378 -20.39 5.77 23.04
C PHE A 378 -20.96 5.55 24.45
N GLU A 379 -21.56 4.39 24.68
CA GLU A 379 -22.15 4.02 25.97
C GLU A 379 -21.10 3.91 27.08
N GLY A 380 -19.88 3.50 26.72
CA GLY A 380 -18.78 3.35 27.67
C GLY A 380 -17.42 3.33 27.01
N LYS A 381 -16.39 3.44 27.86
CA LYS A 381 -14.98 3.51 27.44
C LYS A 381 -14.56 2.28 26.62
N ILE A 382 -15.04 1.09 26.97
CA ILE A 382 -14.74 -0.16 26.26
C ILE A 382 -15.16 -0.09 24.79
N GLN A 383 -16.39 0.36 24.50
CA GLN A 383 -16.90 0.47 23.12
C GLN A 383 -16.14 1.54 22.33
N LEU A 384 -15.84 2.68 22.98
CA LEU A 384 -15.04 3.75 22.40
C LEU A 384 -13.63 3.26 22.00
N GLU A 385 -12.90 2.60 22.92
CA GLU A 385 -11.54 2.10 22.67
C GLU A 385 -11.52 0.99 21.61
N SER A 386 -12.55 0.13 21.62
CA SER A 386 -12.75 -0.89 20.60
C SER A 386 -12.96 -0.25 19.21
N PHE A 387 -13.78 0.80 19.10
CA PHE A 387 -13.98 1.55 17.85
C PHE A 387 -12.70 2.24 17.37
N ILE A 388 -11.94 2.86 18.27
CA ILE A 388 -10.70 3.59 17.93
C ILE A 388 -9.65 2.63 17.39
N SER A 389 -9.44 1.50 18.05
CA SER A 389 -8.49 0.48 17.59
C SER A 389 -8.90 -0.11 16.24
N TYR A 390 -10.20 -0.31 16.01
CA TYR A 390 -10.74 -0.77 14.73
C TYR A 390 -10.50 0.25 13.60
N LEU A 391 -10.90 1.51 13.79
CA LEU A 391 -10.72 2.56 12.78
C LEU A 391 -9.24 2.85 12.50
N SER A 392 -8.43 2.97 13.55
CA SER A 392 -6.99 3.26 13.41
C SER A 392 -6.27 2.11 12.70
N GLY A 393 -6.62 0.86 13.00
CA GLY A 393 -6.06 -0.31 12.33
C GLY A 393 -6.39 -0.34 10.84
N TYR A 394 -7.66 -0.10 10.45
CA TYR A 394 -8.00 -0.02 9.03
C TYR A 394 -7.36 1.16 8.31
N ILE A 395 -7.29 2.35 8.91
CA ILE A 395 -6.57 3.48 8.29
C ILE A 395 -5.12 3.10 8.00
N ARG A 396 -4.44 2.45 8.95
CA ARG A 396 -3.07 1.96 8.72
C ARG A 396 -2.98 0.90 7.62
N LEU A 397 -3.92 -0.04 7.60
CA LEU A 397 -3.94 -1.16 6.66
C LEU A 397 -4.58 -0.84 5.30
N THR A 398 -5.04 0.40 5.07
CA THR A 398 -5.69 0.80 3.83
C THR A 398 -5.18 2.10 3.21
N THR A 399 -4.81 3.10 4.02
CA THR A 399 -4.50 4.46 3.55
C THR A 399 -3.16 4.97 4.06
N LYS A 400 -3.02 5.17 5.37
CA LYS A 400 -1.87 5.85 6.01
C LYS A 400 -1.20 4.95 7.04
N TRP A 401 -0.33 4.06 6.60
CA TRP A 401 0.35 3.07 7.45
C TRP A 401 1.13 3.67 8.63
N MET A 402 1.83 4.79 8.39
CA MET A 402 2.67 5.44 9.39
C MET A 402 1.90 6.42 10.30
N LEU A 403 0.56 6.36 10.37
CA LEU A 403 -0.23 7.29 11.17
C LEU A 403 -0.86 6.59 12.39
N ASP A 404 -0.61 7.13 13.59
CA ASP A 404 -1.47 6.91 14.76
C ASP A 404 -2.60 7.93 14.71
N LEU A 405 -3.80 7.49 14.30
CA LEU A 405 -4.96 8.38 14.09
C LEU A 405 -5.35 9.15 15.37
N CYS A 406 -5.20 8.51 16.53
CA CYS A 406 -5.49 9.10 17.82
C CYS A 406 -4.22 9.20 18.66
N VAL A 407 -3.72 10.43 18.84
CA VAL A 407 -2.46 10.69 19.56
C VAL A 407 -2.50 10.23 21.03
N GLN A 408 -3.68 10.13 21.63
CA GLN A 408 -3.88 9.63 23.00
C GLN A 408 -3.67 8.10 23.11
N TYR A 409 -3.73 7.38 22.00
CA TYR A 409 -3.57 5.92 21.95
C TYR A 409 -2.47 5.55 20.94
N THR A 410 -1.26 5.46 21.44
CA THR A 410 -0.07 5.17 20.63
C THR A 410 0.02 3.69 20.24
N THR A 411 0.52 3.42 19.04
CA THR A 411 0.97 2.09 18.63
C THR A 411 2.47 1.93 18.96
N PRO A 412 2.88 1.06 19.91
CA PRO A 412 4.28 0.91 20.32
C PRO A 412 5.27 0.65 19.18
N SER A 413 4.90 -0.23 18.24
CA SER A 413 5.75 -0.58 17.09
C SER A 413 5.92 0.60 16.13
N LEU A 414 4.90 1.46 16.00
CA LEU A 414 4.97 2.66 15.17
C LEU A 414 5.83 3.74 15.84
N ALA A 415 5.68 3.92 17.16
CA ALA A 415 6.53 4.80 17.95
C ALA A 415 8.01 4.38 17.86
N GLU A 416 8.29 3.09 17.88
CA GLU A 416 9.65 2.56 17.65
C GLU A 416 10.16 2.87 16.24
N LEU A 417 9.34 2.68 15.20
CA LEU A 417 9.72 3.02 13.82
C LEU A 417 10.06 4.51 13.67
N PHE A 418 9.27 5.40 14.27
CA PHE A 418 9.53 6.83 14.27
C PHE A 418 10.83 7.19 15.01
N ALA A 419 11.05 6.64 16.20
CA ALA A 419 12.28 6.86 16.97
C ALA A 419 13.54 6.42 16.21
N LEU A 420 13.42 5.40 15.36
CA LEU A 420 14.53 4.87 14.57
C LEU A 420 14.69 5.55 13.20
N ASP A 421 13.80 6.47 12.81
CA ASP A 421 13.65 6.94 11.42
C ASP A 421 13.61 5.74 10.44
N CYS A 422 12.91 4.68 10.81
CA CYS A 422 12.85 3.41 10.10
C CYS A 422 11.49 3.25 9.43
N HIS A 423 11.48 2.77 8.19
CA HIS A 423 10.26 2.37 7.51
C HIS A 423 9.80 1.01 8.02
N GLY A 424 8.49 0.76 7.97
CA GLY A 424 7.94 -0.59 8.11
C GLY A 424 8.40 -1.53 6.97
N PRO A 425 7.84 -2.73 6.85
CA PRO A 425 8.18 -3.68 5.79
C PRO A 425 7.67 -3.25 4.40
N ILE A 426 8.23 -2.14 3.87
CA ILE A 426 7.81 -1.51 2.61
C ILE A 426 8.29 -2.23 1.35
N GLY A 427 9.28 -3.14 1.49
CA GLY A 427 9.92 -3.85 0.37
C GLY A 427 10.98 -3.03 -0.35
N GLY A 428 11.87 -3.72 -1.08
CA GLY A 428 12.99 -3.08 -1.80
C GLY A 428 12.51 -2.15 -2.92
N THR A 429 11.50 -2.54 -3.69
CA THR A 429 10.98 -1.74 -4.81
C THR A 429 10.51 -0.34 -4.38
N VAL A 430 9.73 -0.25 -3.29
CA VAL A 430 9.24 1.03 -2.75
C VAL A 430 10.39 1.85 -2.17
N SER A 431 11.31 1.20 -1.45
CA SER A 431 12.50 1.84 -0.90
C SER A 431 13.37 2.48 -1.99
N PHE A 432 13.67 1.74 -3.06
CA PHE A 432 14.51 2.21 -4.16
C PHE A 432 13.85 3.37 -4.92
N ALA A 433 12.54 3.29 -5.18
CA ALA A 433 11.78 4.37 -5.79
C ALA A 433 11.85 5.64 -4.92
N LYS A 434 11.62 5.50 -3.61
CA LYS A 434 11.64 6.64 -2.68
C LYS A 434 13.02 7.28 -2.55
N ILE A 435 14.11 6.50 -2.56
CA ILE A 435 15.48 7.04 -2.59
C ILE A 435 15.70 7.88 -3.85
N ARG A 436 15.29 7.35 -5.01
CA ARG A 436 15.42 8.03 -6.30
C ARG A 436 14.61 9.33 -6.37
N GLU A 437 13.39 9.34 -5.84
CA GLU A 437 12.49 10.50 -5.86
C GLU A 437 12.90 11.62 -4.91
N ARG A 438 13.30 11.28 -3.68
CA ARG A 438 13.55 12.27 -2.62
C ARG A 438 14.96 12.85 -2.69
N ARG A 439 15.97 12.03 -2.99
CA ARG A 439 17.37 12.46 -3.05
C ARG A 439 18.23 11.36 -3.70
N ASN A 440 18.34 11.39 -5.02
CA ASN A 440 19.20 10.46 -5.75
C ASN A 440 20.68 10.89 -5.68
N ASN A 441 21.27 10.95 -4.48
CA ASN A 441 22.69 11.30 -4.26
C ASN A 441 23.41 10.12 -3.58
N CYS A 442 24.72 9.97 -3.83
CA CYS A 442 25.55 9.01 -3.10
C CYS A 442 25.47 9.23 -1.59
N GLY A 443 25.38 8.14 -0.82
CA GLY A 443 25.24 8.15 0.64
C GLY A 443 23.80 8.39 1.13
N SER A 444 22.83 8.62 0.25
CA SER A 444 21.40 8.64 0.62
C SER A 444 20.90 7.21 0.89
N TYR A 445 20.15 7.01 1.97
CA TYR A 445 19.72 5.68 2.39
C TYR A 445 18.37 5.63 3.10
N ILE A 446 17.77 4.44 3.10
CA ILE A 446 16.59 4.07 3.86
C ILE A 446 16.91 2.89 4.76
N VAL A 447 16.39 2.90 5.99
CA VAL A 447 16.33 1.71 6.85
C VAL A 447 14.89 1.21 6.88
N ARG A 448 14.66 -0.07 6.60
CA ARG A 448 13.32 -0.67 6.59
C ARG A 448 13.28 -2.01 7.30
N GLN A 449 12.12 -2.38 7.85
CA GLN A 449 11.88 -3.73 8.36
C GLN A 449 11.86 -4.77 7.23
N CYS A 450 12.20 -6.01 7.54
CA CYS A 450 12.00 -7.16 6.66
C CYS A 450 10.53 -7.59 6.66
N GLU A 451 10.01 -7.90 5.49
CA GLU A 451 8.64 -8.37 5.30
C GLU A 451 8.43 -9.85 5.68
N LYS A 452 9.51 -10.62 5.85
CA LYS A 452 9.47 -12.07 6.07
C LYS A 452 10.05 -12.54 7.40
N GLU A 453 11.01 -11.81 7.96
CA GLU A 453 11.77 -12.23 9.14
C GLU A 453 11.65 -11.18 10.26
N TYR A 454 11.21 -11.61 11.45
CA TYR A 454 11.25 -10.78 12.64
C TYR A 454 12.69 -10.42 13.01
N SER A 455 12.87 -9.24 13.61
CA SER A 455 14.18 -8.72 14.04
C SER A 455 15.19 -8.52 12.89
N THR A 456 14.81 -8.77 11.64
CA THR A 456 15.61 -8.46 10.45
C THR A 456 15.14 -7.14 9.86
N TYR A 457 16.13 -6.32 9.49
CA TYR A 457 15.99 -5.02 8.86
C TYR A 457 16.91 -4.99 7.63
N TYR A 458 16.70 -4.00 6.77
CA TYR A 458 17.55 -3.73 5.62
C TYR A 458 17.94 -2.26 5.62
N ILE A 459 19.17 -1.99 5.19
CA ILE A 459 19.60 -0.66 4.78
C ILE A 459 19.81 -0.66 3.28
N ASP A 460 19.05 0.17 2.58
CA ASP A 460 19.18 0.39 1.15
C ASP A 460 19.90 1.72 0.95
N ILE A 461 21.12 1.71 0.39
CA ILE A 461 22.01 2.87 0.29
C ILE A 461 22.49 3.08 -1.14
N ASN A 462 22.53 4.33 -1.59
CA ASN A 462 23.07 4.70 -2.89
C ASN A 462 24.60 4.79 -2.86
N THR A 463 25.26 4.05 -3.75
CA THR A 463 26.69 4.10 -4.06
C THR A 463 26.89 4.51 -5.54
N LYS A 464 28.07 4.99 -5.95
CA LYS A 464 28.33 5.40 -7.35
C LYS A 464 28.46 4.17 -8.24
N SER A 465 27.89 4.26 -9.45
CA SER A 465 28.06 3.22 -10.47
C SER A 465 29.41 3.37 -11.17
N ASN A 466 30.25 2.34 -11.14
CA ASN A 466 31.55 2.29 -11.84
C ASN A 466 31.47 2.23 -13.38
N ARG A 467 30.37 2.64 -14.01
CA ARG A 467 30.28 2.70 -15.48
C ARG A 467 30.75 4.07 -15.97
N ALA A 468 32.01 4.13 -16.38
CA ALA A 468 32.59 5.30 -17.03
C ALA A 468 31.78 5.69 -18.29
N GLY A 469 31.44 6.97 -18.43
CA GLY A 469 31.11 7.58 -19.73
C GLY A 469 29.71 8.18 -19.94
N LEU A 470 28.78 8.16 -18.97
CA LEU A 470 27.45 8.77 -19.15
C LEU A 470 27.06 9.62 -17.93
N GLN A 471 27.00 10.95 -18.12
CA GLN A 471 26.32 11.88 -17.23
C GLN A 471 24.80 11.89 -17.51
N PRO A 472 23.92 12.08 -16.51
CA PRO A 472 24.25 12.38 -15.11
C PRO A 472 24.61 11.12 -14.30
N GLU A 473 25.41 11.30 -13.25
CA GLU A 473 25.91 10.25 -12.35
C GLU A 473 24.81 9.25 -11.97
N ARG A 474 24.89 7.99 -12.46
CA ARG A 474 23.98 6.93 -12.02
C ARG A 474 24.47 6.37 -10.69
N TYR A 475 23.66 6.48 -9.64
CA TYR A 475 23.88 5.75 -8.38
C TYR A 475 23.24 4.36 -8.48
N LYS A 476 23.89 3.36 -7.88
CA LYS A 476 23.35 2.03 -7.66
C LYS A 476 22.86 1.96 -6.22
N THR A 477 21.63 1.53 -6.01
CA THR A 477 21.16 1.23 -4.65
C THR A 477 21.57 -0.19 -4.28
N GLU A 478 22.27 -0.33 -3.15
CA GLU A 478 22.69 -1.60 -2.59
C GLU A 478 21.94 -1.88 -1.29
N THR A 479 21.58 -3.13 -1.07
CA THR A 479 20.84 -3.57 0.12
C THR A 479 21.73 -4.39 1.02
N TYR A 480 21.82 -4.01 2.29
CA TYR A 480 22.53 -4.78 3.32
C TYR A 480 21.58 -5.25 4.41
N LYS A 481 21.75 -6.50 4.86
CA LYS A 481 20.95 -7.10 5.93
C LYS A 481 21.45 -6.63 7.29
N ILE A 482 20.51 -6.24 8.15
CA ILE A 482 20.74 -5.85 9.53
C ILE A 482 19.90 -6.76 10.44
N THR A 483 20.48 -7.25 11.54
CA THR A 483 19.75 -7.96 12.58
C THR A 483 19.74 -7.15 13.87
N LYS A 484 18.54 -6.89 14.40
CA LYS A 484 18.34 -6.28 15.72
C LYS A 484 18.47 -7.36 16.79
N LYS A 485 19.40 -7.18 17.73
CA LYS A 485 19.62 -8.11 18.84
C LYS A 485 19.48 -7.38 20.18
N LEU A 486 18.68 -7.94 21.09
CA LEU A 486 18.62 -7.49 22.47
C LEU A 486 19.76 -8.16 23.24
N CYS A 487 20.62 -7.35 23.85
CA CYS A 487 21.75 -7.79 24.67
C CYS A 487 21.46 -7.43 26.14
N THR A 488 21.31 -8.45 26.97
CA THR A 488 21.13 -8.32 28.41
C THR A 488 22.46 -8.51 29.13
N VAL A 489 22.83 -7.54 29.97
CA VAL A 489 23.98 -7.64 30.87
C VAL A 489 23.44 -7.71 32.29
N ASN A 490 23.71 -8.81 32.98
CA ASN A 490 23.32 -9.00 34.37
C ASN A 490 24.54 -8.77 35.27
N ASN A 491 24.52 -7.67 36.02
CA ASN A 491 25.60 -7.29 36.94
C ASN A 491 25.32 -7.76 38.39
N GLY A 492 24.41 -8.72 38.59
CA GLY A 492 24.02 -9.22 39.91
C GLY A 492 23.07 -8.31 40.70
N ILE A 493 23.01 -7.01 40.38
CA ILE A 493 22.16 -6.00 41.03
C ILE A 493 21.10 -5.43 40.07
N SER A 494 21.39 -5.37 38.77
CA SER A 494 20.48 -4.86 37.73
C SER A 494 20.66 -5.61 36.41
N ILE A 495 19.57 -5.74 35.65
CA ILE A 495 19.59 -6.25 34.28
C ILE A 495 19.49 -5.06 33.34
N ASN A 496 20.59 -4.72 32.67
CA ASN A 496 20.59 -3.69 31.64
C ASN A 496 20.41 -4.33 30.27
N SER A 497 19.35 -3.94 29.57
CA SER A 497 19.07 -4.38 28.20
C SER A 497 19.48 -3.29 27.22
N THR A 498 20.35 -3.61 26.27
CA THR A 498 20.77 -2.71 25.20
C THR A 498 20.47 -3.34 23.84
N ILE A 499 20.14 -2.52 22.85
CA ILE A 499 19.92 -2.99 21.48
C ILE A 499 21.25 -2.87 20.72
N LYS A 500 21.68 -3.96 20.09
CA LYS A 500 22.79 -3.98 19.14
C LYS A 500 22.26 -4.25 17.73
N TRP A 501 22.74 -3.47 16.77
CA TRP A 501 22.46 -3.61 15.35
C TRP A 501 23.59 -4.35 14.68
N ILE A 502 23.31 -5.56 14.17
CA ILE A 502 24.32 -6.42 13.56
C ILE A 502 24.24 -6.29 12.04
N LEU A 503 25.23 -5.65 11.44
CA LEU A 503 25.40 -5.58 9.99
C LEU A 503 25.99 -6.90 9.48
N HIS A 504 25.38 -7.48 8.45
CA HIS A 504 25.94 -8.62 7.70
C HIS A 504 26.62 -8.07 6.45
N TYR A 505 27.95 -8.08 6.43
CA TYR A 505 28.76 -7.46 5.37
C TYR A 505 29.97 -8.33 5.03
N ASN A 506 30.15 -8.67 3.75
CA ASN A 506 31.25 -9.51 3.24
C ASN A 506 31.49 -10.79 4.04
N GLY A 507 30.41 -11.52 4.37
CA GLY A 507 30.47 -12.75 5.18
C GLY A 507 30.74 -12.54 6.67
N THR A 508 31.02 -11.31 7.12
CA THR A 508 31.23 -10.96 8.53
C THR A 508 29.99 -10.37 9.18
N ARG A 509 29.91 -10.45 10.52
CA ARG A 509 28.85 -9.84 11.33
C ARG A 509 29.46 -8.79 12.24
N LYS A 510 29.09 -7.53 12.07
CA LYS A 510 29.63 -6.41 12.86
C LYS A 510 28.53 -5.76 13.71
N PRO A 511 28.72 -5.67 15.04
CA PRO A 511 27.75 -5.04 15.93
C PRO A 511 27.94 -3.52 16.02
N PHE A 512 26.84 -2.78 16.10
CA PHE A 512 26.80 -1.33 16.29
C PHE A 512 25.76 -0.96 17.34
N ASP A 513 25.98 0.14 18.06
CA ASP A 513 25.01 0.69 19.02
C ASP A 513 23.93 1.52 18.34
N LYS A 514 24.30 2.28 17.30
CA LYS A 514 23.39 3.14 16.55
C LYS A 514 23.36 2.78 15.07
N LEU A 515 22.17 2.91 14.46
CA LEU A 515 21.99 2.73 13.01
C LEU A 515 22.77 3.77 12.19
N THR A 516 23.05 4.95 12.76
CA THR A 516 23.87 6.00 12.12
C THR A 516 25.31 5.54 11.94
N ASP A 517 25.89 4.95 12.97
CA ASP A 517 27.29 4.50 12.97
C ASP A 517 27.44 3.30 12.03
N LEU A 518 26.43 2.43 12.00
CA LEU A 518 26.32 1.34 11.03
C LEU A 518 26.27 1.86 9.59
N ALA A 519 25.46 2.88 9.30
CA ALA A 519 25.37 3.47 7.97
C ALA A 519 26.69 4.15 7.54
N GLN A 520 27.39 4.78 8.49
CA GLN A 520 28.71 5.37 8.23
C GLN A 520 29.77 4.31 7.89
N PHE A 521 29.67 3.13 8.50
CA PHE A 521 30.58 2.02 8.23
C PHE A 521 30.43 1.44 6.80
N ILE A 522 29.25 1.50 6.20
CA ILE A 522 29.03 0.96 4.85
C ILE A 522 29.78 1.84 3.83
N PRO A 523 30.64 1.27 2.98
CA PRO A 523 31.38 2.04 1.98
C PRO A 523 30.44 2.77 1.01
N ALA A 524 30.65 4.06 0.87
CA ALA A 524 30.05 4.89 -0.18
C ALA A 524 31.04 6.01 -0.51
N GLU A 525 31.04 6.48 -1.75
CA GLU A 525 32.00 7.44 -2.30
C GLU A 525 31.82 8.87 -1.76
N SER A 526 30.69 9.12 -1.11
CA SER A 526 30.46 10.31 -0.30
C SER A 526 30.67 9.95 1.17
N GLU A 527 31.32 10.82 1.95
CA GLU A 527 31.38 10.67 3.41
C GLU A 527 30.05 11.06 4.08
N GLN A 528 29.24 11.89 3.41
CA GLN A 528 27.95 12.32 3.93
C GLN A 528 26.93 11.18 3.85
N ARG A 529 26.15 11.02 4.92
CA ARG A 529 25.07 10.04 5.02
C ARG A 529 23.74 10.77 5.21
N PHE A 530 22.80 10.54 4.29
CA PHE A 530 21.48 11.15 4.38
C PHE A 530 20.40 10.08 4.53
N ARG A 531 19.83 9.97 5.73
CA ARG A 531 18.70 9.06 5.96
C ARG A 531 17.41 9.72 5.49
N ILE A 532 16.70 9.06 4.60
CA ILE A 532 15.34 9.46 4.21
C ILE A 532 14.37 8.95 5.26
N LYS A 533 13.53 9.82 5.81
CA LYS A 533 12.58 9.49 6.88
C LYS A 533 11.28 8.88 6.33
N PRO A 534 10.57 8.05 7.13
CA PRO A 534 9.21 7.64 6.80
C PRO A 534 8.25 8.85 6.79
N SER A 535 7.21 8.77 5.97
CA SER A 535 6.17 9.80 5.83
C SER A 535 4.78 9.15 5.93
N GLU A 536 3.79 9.88 6.44
CA GLU A 536 2.40 9.40 6.51
C GLU A 536 1.78 9.11 5.13
N TYR A 537 2.36 9.69 4.07
CA TYR A 537 1.95 9.50 2.68
C TYR A 537 2.69 8.38 1.96
N ASP A 538 3.56 7.62 2.66
CA ASP A 538 4.26 6.50 2.06
C ASP A 538 3.28 5.39 1.68
N LYS A 539 3.26 5.03 0.41
CA LYS A 539 2.39 3.96 -0.12
C LYS A 539 3.21 2.68 -0.31
N SER A 540 2.75 1.59 0.28
CA SER A 540 3.28 0.25 0.01
C SER A 540 2.17 -0.78 0.03
N ASN A 541 2.04 -1.53 -1.06
CA ASN A 541 1.07 -2.62 -1.19
C ASN A 541 1.31 -3.76 -0.18
N LEU A 542 2.51 -3.84 0.42
CA LEU A 542 2.83 -4.80 1.48
C LEU A 542 2.23 -4.41 2.84
N LEU A 543 1.79 -3.17 2.99
CA LEU A 543 1.27 -2.60 4.24
C LEU A 543 -0.21 -2.23 4.12
N THR A 544 -0.67 -1.90 2.91
CA THR A 544 -2.08 -1.61 2.62
C THR A 544 -2.85 -2.88 2.22
N ILE A 545 -2.72 -3.94 3.04
CA ILE A 545 -3.24 -5.29 2.74
C ILE A 545 -4.76 -5.42 2.86
N CYS A 546 -5.42 -4.49 3.56
CA CYS A 546 -6.88 -4.43 3.67
C CYS A 546 -7.51 -3.52 2.61
N SER A 547 -6.71 -2.83 1.79
CA SER A 547 -7.28 -1.97 0.75
C SER A 547 -8.14 -2.81 -0.19
N PRO A 548 -9.34 -2.33 -0.55
CA PRO A 548 -10.10 -2.94 -1.62
C PRO A 548 -9.22 -2.86 -2.87
N LYS A 549 -8.66 -4.01 -3.28
CA LYS A 549 -8.13 -4.12 -4.63
C LYS A 549 -9.34 -3.92 -5.51
N LYS A 550 -9.36 -2.87 -6.33
CA LYS A 550 -10.34 -2.77 -7.41
C LYS A 550 -10.39 -4.16 -8.02
N VAL A 551 -11.57 -4.81 -8.01
CA VAL A 551 -11.76 -6.10 -8.63
C VAL A 551 -11.10 -5.99 -9.98
N GLN A 552 -9.95 -6.65 -10.14
CA GLN A 552 -9.32 -6.80 -11.43
C GLN A 552 -10.27 -7.73 -12.18
N SER A 553 -11.34 -7.17 -12.74
CA SER A 553 -11.70 -7.53 -14.10
C SER A 553 -10.38 -7.48 -14.84
N ASN A 554 -9.90 -8.64 -15.28
CA ASN A 554 -8.69 -8.81 -16.08
C ASN A 554 -8.30 -7.47 -16.68
N GLU A 555 -7.20 -6.87 -16.21
CA GLU A 555 -6.63 -5.67 -16.79
C GLU A 555 -6.24 -6.02 -18.24
N THR A 556 -7.22 -6.04 -19.14
CA THR A 556 -7.00 -5.47 -20.46
C THR A 556 -6.73 -4.01 -20.16
N GLU A 557 -5.43 -3.67 -20.11
CA GLU A 557 -4.91 -2.31 -20.14
C GLU A 557 -5.90 -1.43 -20.90
N THR A 558 -6.69 -0.62 -20.20
CA THR A 558 -7.63 0.26 -20.88
C THR A 558 -6.76 1.37 -21.45
N GLU A 559 -6.40 1.27 -22.72
CA GLU A 559 -5.69 2.32 -23.44
C GLU A 559 -6.55 3.58 -23.39
N LEU A 560 -5.97 4.73 -23.00
CA LEU A 560 -6.66 6.00 -23.13
C LEU A 560 -7.07 6.18 -24.59
N ASN A 561 -8.36 6.43 -24.83
CA ASN A 561 -8.85 6.60 -26.19
C ASN A 561 -8.13 7.81 -26.82
N GLU A 562 -7.59 7.66 -28.03
CA GLU A 562 -6.91 8.76 -28.75
C GLU A 562 -7.78 10.03 -28.80
N ALA A 563 -9.11 9.88 -28.91
CA ALA A 563 -10.03 11.01 -28.91
C ALA A 563 -10.05 11.77 -27.57
N GLU A 564 -9.82 11.09 -26.44
CA GLU A 564 -9.71 11.71 -25.11
C GLU A 564 -8.37 12.44 -24.97
N LEU A 565 -7.28 11.83 -25.41
CA LEU A 565 -5.95 12.45 -25.42
C LEU A 565 -5.92 13.73 -26.26
N GLN A 566 -6.65 13.77 -27.38
CA GLN A 566 -6.75 14.96 -28.24
C GLN A 566 -7.57 16.10 -27.60
N ARG A 567 -8.57 15.78 -26.77
CA ARG A 567 -9.43 16.75 -26.08
C ARG A 567 -8.83 17.31 -24.79
N LYS A 568 -7.86 16.62 -24.20
CA LYS A 568 -7.18 17.10 -22.97
C LYS A 568 -6.44 18.42 -23.23
N ARG A 569 -6.46 19.29 -22.22
CA ARG A 569 -5.65 20.52 -22.17
C ARG A 569 -4.18 20.13 -21.91
N VAL A 570 -3.27 21.00 -22.34
CA VAL A 570 -1.84 20.86 -22.05
C VAL A 570 -1.61 20.86 -20.54
N GLN A 571 -0.83 19.90 -20.05
CA GLN A 571 -0.55 19.72 -18.63
C GLN A 571 0.84 20.23 -18.26
N ILE A 572 1.01 20.56 -16.98
CA ILE A 572 2.34 20.71 -16.41
C ILE A 572 2.78 19.36 -15.89
N LEU A 573 3.92 18.88 -16.37
CA LEU A 573 4.45 17.56 -16.05
C LEU A 573 5.74 17.69 -15.24
N ASP A 574 5.85 16.86 -14.21
CA ASP A 574 7.02 16.69 -13.37
C ASP A 574 7.88 15.54 -13.95
N PRO A 575 9.02 15.82 -14.60
CA PRO A 575 9.81 14.80 -15.30
C PRO A 575 10.10 13.51 -14.52
N PRO A 576 10.57 13.54 -13.25
CA PRO A 576 10.85 12.32 -12.48
C PRO A 576 9.61 11.50 -12.12
N ARG A 577 8.43 12.10 -12.06
CA ARG A 577 7.18 11.42 -11.71
C ARG A 577 6.43 10.93 -12.94
N ASP A 578 6.36 11.78 -13.96
CA ASP A 578 5.42 11.63 -15.05
C ASP A 578 6.08 11.05 -16.31
N LEU A 579 7.41 11.07 -16.46
CA LEU A 579 8.08 10.73 -17.71
C LEU A 579 9.16 9.64 -17.54
N GLN A 580 9.08 8.61 -18.37
CA GLN A 580 10.14 7.60 -18.52
C GLN A 580 10.71 7.66 -19.94
N TRP A 581 11.91 8.23 -20.12
CA TRP A 581 12.49 8.42 -21.45
C TRP A 581 13.59 7.41 -21.81
N TYR A 582 13.79 7.24 -23.11
CA TYR A 582 14.71 6.27 -23.69
C TYR A 582 15.90 6.99 -24.33
N GLN A 583 17.02 7.08 -23.60
CA GLN A 583 18.22 7.80 -24.05
C GLN A 583 18.75 7.33 -25.42
N ASN A 584 18.64 6.04 -25.74
CA ASN A 584 19.10 5.49 -27.02
C ASN A 584 18.29 5.97 -28.24
N SER A 585 17.22 6.74 -28.03
CA SER A 585 16.39 7.33 -29.08
C SER A 585 16.65 8.83 -29.29
N SER A 586 17.65 9.41 -28.62
CA SER A 586 17.93 10.85 -28.72
C SER A 586 18.51 11.23 -30.08
N SER A 587 17.95 12.25 -30.71
CA SER A 587 18.52 12.91 -31.89
C SER A 587 18.45 14.43 -31.75
N GLU A 588 19.39 15.13 -32.36
CA GLU A 588 19.33 16.59 -32.40
C GLU A 588 18.26 17.08 -33.38
N CYS A 589 17.56 18.14 -33.01
CA CYS A 589 16.60 18.81 -33.87
C CYS A 589 16.69 20.33 -33.73
N ASP A 590 15.95 21.05 -34.57
CA ASP A 590 15.93 22.51 -34.62
C ASP A 590 17.33 23.15 -34.69
N ASN A 591 18.16 22.64 -35.61
CA ASN A 591 19.53 23.10 -35.85
C ASN A 591 20.43 23.00 -34.61
N GLY A 592 20.26 21.92 -33.83
CA GLY A 592 21.08 21.64 -32.66
C GLY A 592 20.69 22.41 -31.40
N ARG A 593 19.55 23.13 -31.41
CA ARG A 593 19.01 23.86 -30.25
C ARG A 593 18.13 23.00 -29.34
N MET A 594 17.60 21.90 -29.88
CA MET A 594 16.72 20.98 -29.17
C MET A 594 17.20 19.54 -29.31
N ILE A 595 16.84 18.69 -28.33
CA ILE A 595 16.99 17.23 -28.40
C ILE A 595 15.60 16.61 -28.49
N LYS A 596 15.38 15.77 -29.49
CA LYS A 596 14.18 14.92 -29.60
C LYS A 596 14.49 13.54 -29.04
N MET A 597 13.62 12.97 -28.22
CA MET A 597 13.73 11.58 -27.76
C MET A 597 12.37 10.95 -27.50
N ARG A 598 12.28 9.62 -27.54
CA ARG A 598 11.09 8.86 -27.13
C ARG A 598 10.99 8.79 -25.61
N ALA A 599 9.78 8.88 -25.08
CA ALA A 599 9.46 8.58 -23.71
C ALA A 599 8.07 7.95 -23.57
N ASP A 600 7.78 7.45 -22.38
CA ASP A 600 6.45 7.05 -21.95
C ASP A 600 5.98 8.04 -20.87
N TRP A 601 4.75 8.56 -21.05
CA TRP A 601 4.07 9.39 -20.08
C TRP A 601 3.24 8.49 -19.16
N VAL A 602 3.74 8.36 -17.93
CA VAL A 602 3.23 7.45 -16.90
C VAL A 602 1.83 7.88 -16.47
N GLN A 603 0.85 6.99 -16.62
CA GLN A 603 -0.54 7.29 -16.26
C GLN A 603 -0.88 6.77 -14.86
N GLU A 604 -1.59 7.57 -14.06
CA GLU A 604 -2.15 7.11 -12.79
C GLU A 604 -3.47 6.36 -12.99
N GLY A 605 -3.72 5.29 -12.22
CA GLY A 605 -5.06 4.72 -12.08
C GLY A 605 -5.44 3.53 -12.98
N GLY A 606 -4.47 2.79 -13.53
CA GLY A 606 -4.72 1.55 -14.30
C GLY A 606 -4.85 1.75 -15.81
N PHE A 607 -4.48 2.93 -16.32
CA PHE A 607 -4.35 3.19 -17.75
C PHE A 607 -2.94 2.80 -18.22
N LYS A 608 -2.83 2.40 -19.50
CA LYS A 608 -1.52 2.18 -20.13
C LYS A 608 -0.75 3.49 -20.26
N ASP A 609 0.56 3.42 -20.10
CA ASP A 609 1.45 4.54 -20.37
C ASP A 609 1.33 4.99 -21.83
N VAL A 610 1.38 6.31 -22.03
CA VAL A 610 1.22 6.92 -23.34
C VAL A 610 2.59 7.12 -23.95
N ASN A 611 2.85 6.54 -25.12
CA ASN A 611 4.08 6.83 -25.86
C ASN A 611 4.08 8.31 -26.28
N VAL A 612 5.17 9.02 -25.96
CA VAL A 612 5.34 10.44 -26.23
C VAL A 612 6.72 10.73 -26.84
N THR A 613 6.80 11.87 -27.52
CA THR A 613 8.05 12.49 -27.95
C THR A 613 8.40 13.61 -26.97
N LEU A 614 9.60 13.59 -26.40
CA LEU A 614 10.14 14.73 -25.67
C LEU A 614 10.96 15.59 -26.62
N LYS A 615 10.72 16.91 -26.60
CA LYS A 615 11.54 17.93 -27.25
C LYS A 615 12.14 18.82 -26.17
N VAL A 616 13.42 18.60 -25.88
CA VAL A 616 14.14 19.16 -24.72
C VAL A 616 15.03 20.32 -25.17
N LEU A 617 14.92 21.47 -24.50
CA LEU A 617 15.76 22.63 -24.73
C LEU A 617 17.19 22.40 -24.26
N LYS A 618 18.18 22.68 -25.12
CA LYS A 618 19.61 22.51 -24.79
C LYS A 618 20.22 23.72 -24.08
N TYR A 619 19.84 24.92 -24.49
CA TYR A 619 20.48 26.16 -24.03
C TYR A 619 19.43 27.11 -23.44
N ASP A 620 19.65 27.54 -22.21
CA ASP A 620 18.72 28.42 -21.50
C ASP A 620 18.55 29.79 -22.18
N GLU A 621 19.53 30.25 -22.96
CA GLU A 621 19.44 31.49 -23.75
C GLU A 621 18.33 31.46 -24.81
N ASP A 622 17.93 30.26 -25.26
CA ASP A 622 16.87 30.05 -26.24
C ASP A 622 15.48 29.91 -25.58
N PHE A 623 15.39 30.03 -24.25
CA PHE A 623 14.14 29.91 -23.49
C PHE A 623 13.02 30.85 -23.96
N PRO A 624 13.24 32.14 -24.27
CA PRO A 624 12.16 33.01 -24.75
C PRO A 624 11.51 32.52 -26.04
N LYS A 625 12.32 31.95 -26.95
CA LYS A 625 11.83 31.39 -28.22
C LYS A 625 11.10 30.08 -27.99
N PHE A 626 11.63 29.22 -27.10
CA PHE A 626 10.96 27.99 -26.66
C PHE A 626 9.60 28.28 -26.03
N MET A 627 9.51 29.31 -25.18
CA MET A 627 8.24 29.74 -24.56
C MET A 627 7.24 30.25 -25.58
N ASN A 628 7.68 31.01 -26.59
CA ASN A 628 6.80 31.46 -27.66
C ASN A 628 6.27 30.28 -28.51
N LEU A 629 7.15 29.33 -28.84
CA LEU A 629 6.81 28.09 -29.53
C LEU A 629 5.79 27.27 -28.75
N SER A 630 6.07 26.97 -27.47
CA SER A 630 5.21 26.15 -26.63
C SER A 630 3.85 26.81 -26.34
N ASN A 631 3.81 28.13 -26.16
CA ASN A 631 2.57 28.90 -25.98
C ASN A 631 1.71 28.91 -27.26
N THR A 632 2.33 28.93 -28.44
CA THR A 632 1.59 28.81 -29.70
C THR A 632 1.02 27.40 -29.85
N TRP A 633 1.86 26.38 -29.61
CA TRP A 633 1.46 24.98 -29.77
C TRP A 633 0.45 24.49 -28.73
N SER A 634 0.41 25.10 -27.54
CA SER A 634 -0.55 24.74 -26.48
C SER A 634 -2.00 25.13 -26.78
N ARG A 635 -2.20 26.01 -27.76
CA ARG A 635 -3.52 26.49 -28.20
C ARG A 635 -4.10 25.67 -29.36
N ILE A 636 -3.35 24.69 -29.86
CA ILE A 636 -3.76 23.86 -31.00
C ILE A 636 -4.58 22.65 -30.54
N TYR A 637 -5.76 22.49 -31.16
CA TYR A 637 -6.70 21.39 -30.95
C TYR A 637 -7.19 20.87 -32.30
N SER A 638 -6.31 20.13 -33.00
CA SER A 638 -6.61 19.54 -34.31
C SER A 638 -6.07 18.12 -34.38
N PRO A 639 -6.86 17.13 -34.87
CA PRO A 639 -6.38 15.77 -35.04
C PRO A 639 -5.33 15.65 -36.16
N TYR A 640 -5.16 16.68 -37.00
CA TYR A 640 -4.22 16.69 -38.12
C TYR A 640 -2.87 17.36 -37.79
N ILE A 641 -2.66 17.75 -36.53
CA ILE A 641 -1.44 18.40 -36.03
C ILE A 641 -0.94 17.59 -34.83
N ILE A 642 0.37 17.37 -34.72
CA ILE A 642 1.00 16.67 -33.59
C ILE A 642 0.64 17.39 -32.30
N LYS A 643 -0.06 16.68 -31.40
CA LYS A 643 -0.56 17.24 -30.15
C LYS A 643 0.57 17.54 -29.17
N LEU A 644 0.49 18.68 -28.51
CA LEU A 644 1.24 18.96 -27.28
C LEU A 644 0.42 18.44 -26.08
N TYR A 645 0.94 17.46 -25.35
CA TYR A 645 0.30 16.92 -24.14
C TYR A 645 0.70 17.67 -22.89
N GLY A 646 1.96 18.10 -22.79
CA GLY A 646 2.43 18.78 -21.59
C GLY A 646 3.73 19.55 -21.74
N LEU A 647 4.05 20.32 -20.71
CA LEU A 647 5.26 21.13 -20.56
C LEU A 647 5.90 20.89 -19.21
N THR A 648 7.22 20.93 -19.15
CA THR A 648 7.97 20.92 -17.87
C THR A 648 8.30 22.36 -17.47
N LEU A 649 8.21 22.67 -16.17
CA LEU A 649 8.54 23.99 -15.63
C LEU A 649 9.98 24.11 -15.10
N THR A 650 10.67 22.98 -14.97
CA THR A 650 12.05 22.90 -14.48
C THR A 650 13.01 22.58 -15.61
N THR A 651 14.22 23.11 -15.53
CA THR A 651 15.31 22.77 -16.45
C THR A 651 15.64 21.28 -16.37
N PRO A 652 15.78 20.57 -17.50
CA PRO A 652 15.67 21.12 -18.86
C PRO A 652 14.20 21.28 -19.32
N TYR A 653 13.89 22.44 -19.91
CA TYR A 653 12.54 22.75 -20.39
C TYR A 653 12.15 21.83 -21.56
N THR A 654 10.99 21.19 -21.46
CA THR A 654 10.60 20.09 -22.36
C THR A 654 9.16 20.22 -22.83
N MET A 655 8.95 20.05 -24.14
CA MET A 655 7.63 19.81 -24.73
C MET A 655 7.37 18.30 -24.82
N VAL A 656 6.27 17.85 -24.22
CA VAL A 656 5.82 16.45 -24.27
C VAL A 656 4.74 16.33 -25.33
N MET A 657 5.06 15.68 -26.43
CA MET A 657 4.27 15.69 -27.67
C MET A 657 3.81 14.29 -28.07
N GLU A 658 2.81 14.20 -28.93
CA GLU A 658 2.36 12.96 -29.55
C GLU A 658 3.52 12.19 -30.21
N TYR A 659 3.56 10.88 -30.01
CA TYR A 659 4.65 10.05 -30.51
C TYR A 659 4.48 9.72 -31.99
N SER A 660 5.49 10.06 -32.78
CA SER A 660 5.57 9.74 -34.22
C SER A 660 6.39 8.47 -34.45
N LYS A 661 5.76 7.30 -34.40
CA LYS A 661 6.45 5.99 -34.48
C LYS A 661 7.31 5.82 -35.73
N PHE A 662 6.88 6.37 -36.87
CA PHE A 662 7.52 6.16 -38.17
C PHE A 662 8.35 7.36 -38.65
N GLY A 663 8.49 8.39 -37.80
CA GLY A 663 9.34 9.54 -38.09
C GLY A 663 8.80 10.51 -39.17
N PRO A 664 9.67 11.36 -39.73
CA PRO A 664 9.34 12.33 -40.77
C PRO A 664 8.88 11.69 -42.09
N LEU A 665 7.92 12.32 -42.77
CA LEU A 665 7.29 11.79 -43.99
C LEU A 665 8.30 11.68 -45.16
N ASN A 666 9.25 12.62 -45.29
CA ASN A 666 10.27 12.56 -46.34
C ASN A 666 11.11 11.26 -46.24
N GLU A 667 11.60 10.92 -45.05
CA GLU A 667 12.41 9.72 -44.81
C GLU A 667 11.57 8.44 -44.94
N PHE A 668 10.33 8.50 -44.43
CA PHE A 668 9.37 7.41 -44.53
C PHE A 668 9.04 7.06 -46.00
N LEU A 669 8.74 8.06 -46.83
CA LEU A 669 8.44 7.86 -48.25
C LEU A 669 9.63 7.28 -49.03
N GLN A 670 10.86 7.63 -48.65
CA GLN A 670 12.07 7.05 -49.27
C GLN A 670 12.21 5.56 -48.93
N HIS A 671 11.95 5.17 -47.68
CA HIS A 671 12.09 3.78 -47.21
C HIS A 671 10.93 2.87 -47.64
N TYR A 672 9.71 3.40 -47.74
CA TYR A 672 8.49 2.60 -47.95
C TYR A 672 7.85 2.81 -49.32
N LYS A 673 8.55 3.44 -50.28
CA LYS A 673 8.03 3.81 -51.61
C LYS A 673 7.26 2.71 -52.33
N SER A 674 7.74 1.46 -52.28
CA SER A 674 7.13 0.31 -52.96
C SER A 674 5.94 -0.32 -52.22
N LYS A 675 5.64 0.15 -50.99
CA LYS A 675 4.64 -0.43 -50.09
C LYS A 675 3.45 0.51 -49.82
N ILE A 676 3.43 1.68 -50.46
CA ILE A 676 2.42 2.71 -50.25
C ILE A 676 1.58 2.84 -51.53
N SER A 677 0.25 2.80 -51.39
CA SER A 677 -0.66 3.02 -52.51
C SER A 677 -0.94 4.51 -52.75
N LEU A 678 -1.43 4.85 -53.95
CA LEU A 678 -1.87 6.21 -54.26
C LEU A 678 -3.00 6.67 -53.31
N HIS A 679 -3.88 5.76 -52.90
CA HIS A 679 -4.98 6.05 -51.98
C HIS A 679 -4.45 6.53 -50.60
N GLN A 680 -3.46 5.82 -50.05
CA GLN A 680 -2.80 6.21 -48.80
C GLN A 680 -2.13 7.60 -48.89
N LEU A 681 -1.55 7.94 -50.04
CA LEU A 681 -0.98 9.27 -50.27
C LEU A 681 -2.06 10.36 -50.32
N LEU A 682 -3.20 10.08 -50.95
CA LEU A 682 -4.35 10.99 -50.97
C LEU A 682 -4.90 11.25 -49.56
N ASP A 683 -4.93 10.23 -48.69
CA ASP A 683 -5.35 10.40 -47.30
C ASP A 683 -4.40 11.32 -46.51
N VAL A 684 -3.09 11.19 -46.72
CA VAL A 684 -2.10 12.11 -46.15
C VAL A 684 -2.32 13.54 -46.66
N ILE A 685 -2.59 13.73 -47.95
CA ILE A 685 -2.88 15.06 -48.53
C ILE A 685 -4.18 15.64 -47.94
N HIS A 686 -5.23 14.84 -47.80
CA HIS A 686 -6.47 15.29 -47.16
C HIS A 686 -6.25 15.69 -45.70
N GLY A 687 -5.45 14.92 -44.94
CA GLY A 687 -5.05 15.29 -43.58
C GLY A 687 -4.29 16.61 -43.53
N LEU A 688 -3.32 16.79 -44.43
CA LEU A 688 -2.54 18.03 -44.57
C LEU A 688 -3.44 19.24 -44.86
N VAL A 689 -4.34 19.14 -45.85
CA VAL A 689 -5.25 20.23 -46.21
C VAL A 689 -6.13 20.62 -45.01
N ARG A 690 -6.69 19.63 -44.30
CA ARG A 690 -7.49 19.89 -43.09
C ARG A 690 -6.67 20.55 -41.98
N GLY A 691 -5.41 20.14 -41.80
CA GLY A 691 -4.49 20.79 -40.88
C GLY A 691 -4.18 22.24 -41.26
N ILE A 692 -3.99 22.53 -42.54
CA ILE A 692 -3.76 23.89 -43.06
C ILE A 692 -4.98 24.78 -42.85
N VAL A 693 -6.18 24.29 -43.18
CA VAL A 693 -7.44 25.01 -42.93
C VAL A 693 -7.57 25.37 -41.45
N TYR A 694 -7.30 24.41 -40.56
CA TYR A 694 -7.31 24.67 -39.12
C TYR A 694 -6.34 25.79 -38.71
N LEU A 695 -5.09 25.74 -39.19
CA LEU A 695 -4.09 26.77 -38.91
C LEU A 695 -4.54 28.15 -39.41
N GLN A 696 -5.13 28.21 -40.60
CA GLN A 696 -5.67 29.45 -41.19
C GLN A 696 -6.81 30.03 -40.35
N GLU A 697 -7.79 29.22 -39.95
CA GLU A 697 -8.93 29.65 -39.12
C GLU A 697 -8.51 30.20 -37.75
N HIS A 698 -7.40 29.70 -37.21
CA HIS A 698 -6.86 30.13 -35.91
C HIS A 698 -5.77 31.21 -36.02
N GLY A 699 -5.49 31.71 -37.23
CA GLY A 699 -4.49 32.76 -37.47
C GLY A 699 -3.05 32.33 -37.17
N ILE A 700 -2.74 31.04 -37.28
CA ILE A 700 -1.42 30.49 -36.96
C ILE A 700 -0.58 30.35 -38.23
N ILE A 701 0.51 31.10 -38.32
CA ILE A 701 1.46 31.00 -39.43
C ILE A 701 2.54 29.98 -39.08
N HIS A 702 2.52 28.81 -39.73
CA HIS A 702 3.51 27.77 -39.50
C HIS A 702 4.88 28.09 -40.11
N GLY A 703 4.93 28.68 -41.31
CA GLY A 703 6.18 29.13 -41.97
C GLY A 703 7.09 28.03 -42.57
N PHE A 704 6.88 26.76 -42.23
CA PHE A 704 7.76 25.64 -42.59
C PHE A 704 6.99 24.34 -42.90
N ILE A 705 5.89 24.41 -43.65
CA ILE A 705 5.15 23.21 -44.07
C ILE A 705 5.93 22.52 -45.20
N ARG A 706 6.52 21.36 -44.89
CA ARG A 706 7.30 20.51 -45.81
C ARG A 706 7.27 19.06 -45.34
N CYS A 707 7.60 18.09 -46.19
CA CYS A 707 7.56 16.66 -45.84
C CYS A 707 8.43 16.28 -44.63
N SER A 708 9.54 16.99 -44.37
CA SER A 708 10.37 16.78 -43.17
C SER A 708 9.77 17.32 -41.87
N ASN A 709 8.71 18.13 -41.97
CA ASN A 709 7.91 18.62 -40.84
C ASN A 709 6.51 17.98 -40.79
N LEU A 710 6.28 16.94 -41.60
CA LEU A 710 5.11 16.05 -41.48
C LEU A 710 5.58 14.75 -40.83
N TYR A 711 4.85 14.25 -39.84
CA TYR A 711 5.24 13.10 -39.05
C TYR A 711 4.22 11.97 -39.19
N VAL A 712 4.70 10.77 -39.51
CA VAL A 712 3.86 9.59 -39.69
C VAL A 712 3.56 8.97 -38.32
N THR A 713 2.29 9.02 -37.93
CA THR A 713 1.80 8.53 -36.63
C THR A 713 1.26 7.10 -36.73
N LYS A 714 0.62 6.76 -37.87
CA LYS A 714 0.10 5.41 -38.13
C LYS A 714 0.44 4.94 -39.52
N PHE A 715 0.82 3.66 -39.62
CA PHE A 715 1.03 2.99 -40.89
C PHE A 715 0.74 1.50 -40.72
N ASP A 716 -0.19 0.98 -41.51
CA ASP A 716 -0.44 -0.45 -41.66
C ASP A 716 -0.73 -0.78 -43.13
N PRO A 717 0.19 -1.50 -43.81
CA PRO A 717 0.02 -1.86 -45.20
C PRO A 717 -1.14 -2.85 -45.44
N LYS A 718 -1.55 -3.64 -44.42
CA LYS A 718 -2.63 -4.63 -44.56
C LYS A 718 -4.00 -3.98 -44.59
N THR A 719 -4.21 -2.97 -43.75
CA THR A 719 -5.46 -2.20 -43.68
C THR A 719 -5.45 -0.97 -44.59
N GLN A 720 -4.36 -0.76 -45.34
CA GLN A 720 -4.13 0.43 -46.18
C GLN A 720 -4.21 1.73 -45.36
N LEU A 721 -3.87 1.70 -44.07
CA LEU A 721 -3.87 2.87 -43.20
C LEU A 721 -2.53 3.61 -43.33
N LEU A 722 -2.58 4.92 -43.61
CA LEU A 722 -1.43 5.82 -43.51
C LEU A 722 -1.91 7.17 -42.95
N GLU A 723 -1.40 7.56 -41.79
CA GLU A 723 -1.72 8.84 -41.14
C GLU A 723 -0.44 9.63 -40.91
N ALA A 724 -0.41 10.87 -41.41
CA ALA A 724 0.64 11.83 -41.14
C ALA A 724 0.07 13.16 -40.66
N LYS A 725 0.73 13.76 -39.68
CA LYS A 725 0.30 15.01 -39.03
C LYS A 725 1.35 16.10 -39.17
N ILE A 726 0.90 17.35 -39.15
CA ILE A 726 1.77 18.53 -39.15
C ILE A 726 2.51 18.61 -37.80
N GLY A 727 3.84 18.63 -37.82
CA GLY A 727 4.68 18.82 -36.64
C GLY A 727 4.83 20.29 -36.25
N ASP A 728 5.61 20.57 -35.21
CA ASP A 728 5.92 21.97 -34.85
C ASP A 728 6.89 22.64 -35.83
N HIS A 729 6.84 23.98 -35.89
CA HIS A 729 7.67 24.73 -36.83
C HIS A 729 9.15 24.82 -36.43
N GLY A 730 9.51 24.35 -35.23
CA GLY A 730 10.84 24.47 -34.66
C GLY A 730 11.26 25.92 -34.42
N PHE A 731 12.56 26.14 -34.23
CA PHE A 731 13.10 27.49 -34.10
C PHE A 731 13.15 28.21 -35.46
N PRO A 732 12.87 29.53 -35.52
CA PRO A 732 13.03 30.30 -36.73
C PRO A 732 14.45 30.17 -37.28
N ARG A 733 14.55 29.84 -38.58
CA ARG A 733 15.82 29.67 -39.31
C ARG A 733 15.71 30.21 -40.74
N PRO A 734 16.79 30.75 -41.33
CA PRO A 734 16.79 31.20 -42.72
C PRO A 734 16.60 30.04 -43.69
N TYR A 735 15.98 30.29 -44.85
CA TYR A 735 15.84 29.29 -45.92
C TYR A 735 17.22 28.95 -46.51
N GLY A 736 17.68 27.71 -46.29
CA GLY A 736 18.88 27.16 -46.93
C GLY A 736 18.52 26.31 -48.16
N ARG A 737 19.30 26.39 -49.24
CA ARG A 737 19.07 25.63 -50.49
C ARG A 737 19.22 24.09 -50.36
N ASN A 738 19.74 23.60 -49.22
CA ASN A 738 20.13 22.19 -49.03
C ASN A 738 19.36 21.48 -47.89
N GLU A 739 18.22 22.01 -47.42
CA GLU A 739 17.38 21.37 -46.38
C GLU A 739 15.96 21.00 -46.84
#